data_AF-A0A0F9LZG2-F1
#
_entry.id   AF-A0A0F9LZG2-F1
#
_cell.length_a   1.000
_cell.length_b   1.000
_cell.length_c   1.000
_cell.angle_alpha   90.00
_cell.angle_beta   90.00
_cell.angle_gamma   90.00
#
_symmetry.space_group_name_H-M   'P 1'
#
loop_
_entity.id
_entity.type
_entity.pdbx_description
1 polymer ?
#
loop_
_entity_poly.entity_id
_entity_poly.type
_entity_poly.pdbx_seq_one_letter_code
_entity_poly.pdbx_strand_id
1 'polypeptide(L)'
;MATSIIDPDNGGGTDYLSLNAWEAAKQAVLSAPEIAQCRNSSGSADTTAFEISAWTTSAENYILIEAYTGFQHEGVYSTAKYHLTTTNDSALHILEHYVRVDGIQIELTTTGTAGASGVAMSGLVAGGADIRLSNIIVKGICASTGTVAGIVANDADLTLLTIWNTIVYGIEASGDPSQRGIYMDNVGTANLYNCTVNDCERGIERDVGTVNVQNSLVFECADDFNGTFNSITYCASDDDHTGDSATNFVITQTADDYAALVTDADGRDYSVTDTSSELFNTGNGATPKGTFTDDIIGTTRGPADGDWDIGAFEFAAEGPAAHVATITDGISAADVHAGLGGYLATITDGLGMADAHSSGLQALLSEGMLNSDVASVVSALFATLTDGVNTSDQPSPLKGMVATLSESVNVGDTLDPLLALLAEISDGVDFGDVPSILSQFLDTITDGITAGDAPDPLLALLAEISEGVDLGDFTSTFSQFLDSLADGVDFGDVNNAIGGYIKSISDGVTTSDTVSPLLALLAAVSDGGVFGDVAGTINQFLDVIADSIIISDVNSPNVVFNVTVTDSASFNDVLSTIFSFGVIITDGFSTGDVTVYPSGAQGEVNISFSTKKSTVTFAVRKASLTFISKQSNIEFQRG
;
A
#
# COMPACT_ATOMS: atom_id res chain seq x y z
N MET A 1 -25.71 -22.89 3.66
CA MET A 1 -24.67 -23.65 2.93
C MET A 1 -23.98 -24.49 3.96
N ALA A 2 -23.96 -25.80 3.74
CA ALA A 2 -23.17 -26.71 4.53
C ALA A 2 -21.87 -26.98 3.76
N THR A 3 -20.74 -26.86 4.44
CA THR A 3 -19.41 -27.00 3.86
C THR A 3 -18.72 -28.14 4.60
N SER A 4 -18.11 -29.05 3.85
CA SER A 4 -17.31 -30.15 4.37
C SER A 4 -15.89 -30.07 3.80
N ILE A 5 -14.89 -30.32 4.63
CA ILE A 5 -13.49 -30.36 4.20
C ILE A 5 -13.10 -31.80 3.87
N ILE A 6 -12.64 -32.02 2.64
CA ILE A 6 -12.18 -33.31 2.13
C ILE A 6 -10.66 -33.25 2.04
N ASP A 7 -9.98 -34.18 2.73
CA ASP A 7 -8.52 -34.21 2.79
C ASP A 7 -8.02 -35.66 3.01
N PRO A 8 -7.46 -36.31 1.98
CA PRO A 8 -6.98 -37.69 2.05
C PRO A 8 -5.92 -37.94 3.11
N ASP A 9 -5.20 -36.90 3.54
CA ASP A 9 -4.16 -36.99 4.56
C ASP A 9 -4.69 -36.90 5.99
N ASN A 10 -5.99 -36.64 6.17
CA ASN A 10 -6.60 -36.40 7.49
C ASN A 10 -5.94 -35.23 8.25
N GLY A 11 -5.65 -34.13 7.54
CA GLY A 11 -5.13 -32.90 8.13
C GLY A 11 -6.03 -32.30 9.21
N GLY A 12 -5.51 -31.29 9.93
CA GLY A 12 -6.28 -30.61 10.97
C GLY A 12 -7.56 -29.95 10.44
N GLY A 13 -8.73 -30.35 10.95
CA GLY A 13 -10.03 -29.80 10.52
C GLY A 13 -10.68 -30.54 9.35
N THR A 14 -10.18 -31.73 8.98
CA THR A 14 -10.80 -32.59 7.97
C THR A 14 -12.11 -33.20 8.48
N ASP A 15 -13.15 -33.16 7.64
CA ASP A 15 -14.42 -33.83 7.89
C ASP A 15 -14.48 -35.24 7.28
N TYR A 16 -13.92 -35.39 6.07
CA TYR A 16 -13.92 -36.64 5.31
C TYR A 16 -12.56 -36.90 4.64
N LEU A 17 -12.17 -38.18 4.56
CA LEU A 17 -10.90 -38.60 3.94
C LEU A 17 -10.98 -38.77 2.42
N SER A 18 -12.17 -38.76 1.85
CA SER A 18 -12.39 -38.88 0.41
C SER A 18 -13.74 -38.31 0.04
N LEU A 19 -13.90 -37.94 -1.23
CA LEU A 19 -15.20 -37.55 -1.77
C LEU A 19 -16.22 -38.70 -1.68
N ASN A 20 -15.78 -39.93 -1.88
CA ASN A 20 -16.61 -41.13 -1.71
C ASN A 20 -17.16 -41.26 -0.28
N ALA A 21 -16.33 -40.98 0.75
CA ALA A 21 -16.76 -41.00 2.14
C ALA A 21 -17.72 -39.85 2.49
N TRP A 22 -17.50 -38.67 1.90
CA TRP A 22 -18.39 -37.52 2.04
C TRP A 22 -19.78 -37.82 1.45
N GLU A 23 -19.83 -38.34 0.23
CA GLU A 23 -21.07 -38.75 -0.44
C GLU A 23 -21.87 -39.73 0.39
N ALA A 24 -21.25 -40.84 0.80
CA ALA A 24 -21.92 -41.89 1.56
C ALA A 24 -22.54 -41.38 2.87
N ALA A 25 -22.03 -40.27 3.41
CA ALA A 25 -22.50 -39.68 4.66
C ALA A 25 -23.57 -38.57 4.47
N LYS A 26 -23.63 -37.93 3.31
CA LYS A 26 -24.35 -36.66 3.13
C LYS A 26 -25.58 -36.72 2.22
N GLN A 27 -25.78 -37.80 1.47
CA GLN A 27 -26.93 -37.99 0.57
C GLN A 27 -28.26 -37.53 1.20
N ALA A 28 -28.90 -36.54 0.57
CA ALA A 28 -30.11 -35.91 1.09
C ALA A 28 -30.92 -35.16 0.03
N VAL A 29 -32.13 -34.76 0.41
CA VAL A 29 -32.90 -33.70 -0.26
C VAL A 29 -32.34 -32.36 0.19
N LEU A 30 -31.76 -31.58 -0.72
CA LEU A 30 -31.10 -30.32 -0.38
C LEU A 30 -32.11 -29.19 -0.13
N SER A 31 -31.89 -28.45 0.96
CA SER A 31 -32.58 -27.18 1.27
C SER A 31 -31.68 -25.95 1.19
N ALA A 32 -30.40 -26.17 0.88
CA ALA A 32 -29.35 -25.17 0.63
C ALA A 32 -28.23 -25.86 -0.19
N PRO A 33 -27.30 -25.11 -0.81
CA PRO A 33 -26.13 -25.73 -1.44
C PRO A 33 -25.29 -26.54 -0.45
N GLU A 34 -24.80 -27.68 -0.92
CA GLU A 34 -23.83 -28.54 -0.21
C GLU A 34 -22.48 -28.40 -0.92
N ILE A 35 -21.44 -28.12 -0.15
CA ILE A 35 -20.11 -27.78 -0.67
C ILE A 35 -19.07 -28.76 -0.10
N ALA A 36 -18.34 -29.43 -0.99
CA ALA A 36 -17.16 -30.22 -0.69
C ALA A 36 -15.90 -29.41 -1.05
N GLN A 37 -15.16 -28.96 -0.04
CA GLN A 37 -13.89 -28.24 -0.23
C GLN A 37 -12.71 -29.20 -0.12
N CYS A 38 -12.08 -29.46 -1.25
CA CYS A 38 -11.04 -30.45 -1.40
C CYS A 38 -9.65 -29.83 -1.22
N ARG A 39 -8.83 -30.43 -0.35
CA ARG A 39 -7.43 -30.01 -0.15
C ARG A 39 -6.52 -31.21 0.03
N ASN A 40 -5.23 -30.96 -0.04
CA ASN A 40 -4.19 -31.95 0.18
C ASN A 40 -3.18 -31.37 1.15
N SER A 41 -2.98 -32.01 2.31
CA SER A 41 -2.14 -31.46 3.38
C SER A 41 -0.74 -32.07 3.47
N SER A 42 -0.51 -33.25 2.88
CA SER A 42 0.81 -33.90 2.84
C SER A 42 1.12 -34.73 1.57
N GLY A 43 0.28 -34.65 0.55
CA GLY A 43 0.52 -35.19 -0.79
C GLY A 43 -0.27 -36.46 -1.12
N SER A 44 -1.17 -36.95 -0.27
CA SER A 44 -1.90 -38.19 -0.54
C SER A 44 -3.00 -37.98 -1.58
N ALA A 45 -3.14 -38.94 -2.49
CA ALA A 45 -4.23 -39.00 -3.46
C ALA A 45 -5.55 -39.43 -2.80
N ASP A 46 -6.68 -38.88 -3.23
CA ASP A 46 -7.96 -39.59 -3.10
C ASP A 46 -7.97 -40.70 -4.16
N THR A 47 -8.05 -41.96 -3.72
CA THR A 47 -7.93 -43.13 -4.61
C THR A 47 -9.24 -43.86 -4.84
N THR A 48 -10.34 -43.36 -4.27
CA THR A 48 -11.63 -44.05 -4.34
C THR A 48 -12.50 -43.38 -5.39
N ALA A 49 -12.85 -44.13 -6.45
CA ALA A 49 -13.84 -43.68 -7.43
C ALA A 49 -15.11 -43.17 -6.73
N PHE A 50 -15.64 -42.07 -7.23
CA PHE A 50 -16.70 -41.34 -6.57
C PHE A 50 -17.89 -41.11 -7.52
N GLU A 51 -19.06 -41.61 -7.11
CA GLU A 51 -20.34 -41.44 -7.80
C GLU A 51 -21.23 -40.49 -7.00
N ILE A 52 -21.69 -39.40 -7.63
CA ILE A 52 -22.72 -38.51 -7.08
C ILE A 52 -24.07 -39.07 -7.46
N SER A 53 -24.82 -39.61 -6.49
CA SER A 53 -26.13 -40.21 -6.74
C SER A 53 -27.06 -40.14 -5.52
N ALA A 54 -28.36 -40.31 -5.77
CA ALA A 54 -29.42 -40.27 -4.76
C ALA A 54 -29.61 -38.91 -4.06
N TRP A 55 -29.32 -37.81 -4.74
CA TRP A 55 -29.60 -36.45 -4.26
C TRP A 55 -30.93 -35.93 -4.80
N THR A 56 -31.42 -34.84 -4.22
CA THR A 56 -32.46 -34.02 -4.85
C THR A 56 -31.99 -32.57 -4.82
N THR A 57 -31.67 -32.04 -5.99
CA THR A 57 -31.01 -30.75 -6.20
C THR A 57 -31.92 -29.77 -6.98
N SER A 58 -31.54 -28.49 -6.99
CA SER A 58 -32.14 -27.46 -7.84
C SER A 58 -31.09 -26.42 -8.24
N ALA A 59 -31.46 -25.46 -9.09
CA ALA A 59 -30.58 -24.34 -9.45
C ALA A 59 -30.12 -23.52 -8.23
N GLU A 60 -30.96 -23.41 -7.20
CA GLU A 60 -30.68 -22.73 -5.93
C GLU A 60 -29.99 -23.65 -4.90
N ASN A 61 -30.23 -24.95 -4.97
CA ASN A 61 -29.73 -25.97 -4.03
C ASN A 61 -28.89 -27.00 -4.78
N TYR A 62 -27.69 -26.59 -5.16
CA TYR A 62 -26.75 -27.37 -5.98
C TYR A 62 -25.67 -28.04 -5.14
N ILE A 63 -24.97 -28.98 -5.76
CA ILE A 63 -23.73 -29.57 -5.23
C ILE A 63 -22.55 -28.82 -5.83
N LEU A 64 -21.60 -28.40 -5.00
CA LEU A 64 -20.32 -27.84 -5.44
C LEU A 64 -19.17 -28.63 -4.85
N ILE A 65 -18.32 -29.14 -5.73
CA ILE A 65 -17.02 -29.71 -5.38
C ILE A 65 -15.98 -28.69 -5.82
N GLU A 66 -15.28 -28.09 -4.88
CA GLU A 66 -14.29 -27.05 -5.18
C GLU A 66 -12.95 -27.32 -4.49
N ALA A 67 -11.86 -26.83 -5.04
CA ALA A 67 -10.61 -26.75 -4.29
C ALA A 67 -10.75 -25.79 -3.11
N TYR A 68 -10.22 -26.18 -1.95
CA TYR A 68 -10.15 -25.31 -0.78
C TYR A 68 -9.29 -24.08 -1.09
N THR A 69 -9.68 -22.90 -0.62
CA THR A 69 -8.95 -21.65 -0.85
C THR A 69 -7.48 -21.74 -0.42
N GLY A 70 -6.56 -21.49 -1.35
CA GLY A 70 -5.11 -21.63 -1.18
C GLY A 70 -4.56 -23.01 -1.59
N PHE A 71 -5.43 -23.95 -1.98
CA PHE A 71 -5.07 -25.31 -2.43
C PHE A 71 -5.48 -25.57 -3.89
N GLN A 72 -5.87 -24.54 -4.64
CA GLN A 72 -6.09 -24.62 -6.09
C GLN A 72 -4.79 -25.04 -6.81
N HIS A 73 -4.90 -25.69 -7.96
CA HIS A 73 -3.75 -25.92 -8.84
C HIS A 73 -3.34 -24.65 -9.58
N GLU A 74 -2.07 -24.55 -9.96
CA GLU A 74 -1.54 -23.42 -10.72
C GLU A 74 -1.62 -23.68 -12.25
N GLY A 75 -2.66 -24.39 -12.69
CA GLY A 75 -2.84 -24.78 -14.09
C GLY A 75 -1.93 -25.92 -14.59
N VAL A 76 -1.00 -26.39 -13.74
CA VAL A 76 -0.16 -27.57 -13.99
C VAL A 76 -0.48 -28.64 -12.94
N TYR A 77 -0.60 -29.91 -13.37
CA TYR A 77 -0.89 -31.01 -12.46
C TYR A 77 0.19 -31.18 -11.39
N SER A 78 -0.21 -31.20 -10.12
CA SER A 78 0.67 -31.36 -8.97
C SER A 78 0.08 -32.30 -7.92
N THR A 79 0.87 -33.29 -7.52
CA THR A 79 0.50 -34.21 -6.41
C THR A 79 0.48 -33.53 -5.05
N ALA A 80 1.01 -32.29 -4.94
CA ALA A 80 0.91 -31.49 -3.72
C ALA A 80 -0.47 -30.85 -3.53
N LYS A 81 -1.32 -30.83 -4.57
CA LYS A 81 -2.69 -30.30 -4.52
C LYS A 81 -3.67 -31.47 -4.50
N TYR A 82 -4.95 -31.20 -4.22
CA TYR A 82 -5.95 -32.27 -4.21
C TYR A 82 -6.04 -32.93 -5.59
N HIS A 83 -5.99 -34.25 -5.62
CA HIS A 83 -6.10 -35.04 -6.84
C HIS A 83 -6.86 -36.33 -6.57
N LEU A 84 -7.85 -36.60 -7.43
CA LEU A 84 -8.61 -37.85 -7.45
C LEU A 84 -7.99 -38.78 -8.50
N THR A 85 -7.44 -39.91 -8.05
CA THR A 85 -6.72 -40.86 -8.90
C THR A 85 -7.41 -42.20 -8.93
N THR A 86 -7.75 -42.70 -10.12
CA THR A 86 -8.35 -44.03 -10.28
C THR A 86 -7.61 -44.87 -11.32
N THR A 87 -7.82 -46.18 -11.25
CA THR A 87 -7.29 -47.14 -12.23
C THR A 87 -8.40 -48.03 -12.77
N ASN A 88 -8.62 -48.00 -14.08
CA ASN A 88 -9.65 -48.77 -14.79
C ASN A 88 -11.09 -48.55 -14.27
N ASP A 89 -11.37 -47.38 -13.69
CA ASP A 89 -12.70 -46.98 -13.20
C ASP A 89 -12.88 -45.48 -13.41
N SER A 90 -14.13 -45.04 -13.58
CA SER A 90 -14.41 -43.62 -13.75
C SER A 90 -14.16 -42.86 -12.45
N ALA A 91 -13.33 -41.82 -12.49
CA ALA A 91 -12.90 -41.14 -11.28
C ALA A 91 -14.05 -40.39 -10.60
N LEU A 92 -14.73 -39.52 -11.36
CA LEU A 92 -15.93 -38.81 -10.96
C LEU A 92 -17.10 -39.18 -11.86
N HIS A 93 -18.16 -39.76 -11.31
CA HIS A 93 -19.38 -40.09 -12.04
C HIS A 93 -20.56 -39.29 -11.50
N ILE A 94 -21.20 -38.47 -12.34
CA ILE A 94 -22.28 -37.57 -12.00
C ILE A 94 -23.60 -38.12 -12.55
N LEU A 95 -24.53 -38.50 -11.65
CA LEU A 95 -25.88 -38.98 -12.00
C LEU A 95 -26.98 -37.97 -11.62
N GLU A 96 -26.59 -36.83 -11.06
CA GLU A 96 -27.49 -35.82 -10.51
C GLU A 96 -27.50 -34.53 -11.32
N HIS A 97 -28.57 -33.75 -11.15
CA HIS A 97 -28.67 -32.41 -11.73
C HIS A 97 -27.98 -31.36 -10.85
N TYR A 98 -27.66 -30.20 -11.42
CA TYR A 98 -27.15 -29.04 -10.66
C TYR A 98 -25.89 -29.39 -9.86
N VAL A 99 -24.91 -29.97 -10.55
CA VAL A 99 -23.59 -30.30 -10.01
C VAL A 99 -22.55 -29.37 -10.61
N ARG A 100 -21.68 -28.84 -9.76
CA ARG A 100 -20.57 -27.95 -10.12
C ARG A 100 -19.27 -28.52 -9.61
N VAL A 101 -18.24 -28.51 -10.44
CA VAL A 101 -16.90 -28.99 -10.10
C VAL A 101 -15.90 -27.90 -10.47
N ASP A 102 -15.11 -27.44 -9.51
CA ASP A 102 -14.22 -26.29 -9.66
C ASP A 102 -12.82 -26.52 -9.08
N GLY A 103 -11.76 -26.24 -9.83
CA GLY A 103 -10.41 -26.10 -9.25
C GLY A 103 -9.68 -27.40 -8.85
N ILE A 104 -10.27 -28.58 -9.08
CA ILE A 104 -9.69 -29.88 -8.68
C ILE A 104 -8.98 -30.60 -9.83
N GLN A 105 -8.12 -31.56 -9.47
CA GLN A 105 -7.38 -32.38 -10.42
C GLN A 105 -7.87 -33.82 -10.40
N ILE A 106 -7.85 -34.45 -11.58
CA ILE A 106 -8.25 -35.84 -11.77
C ILE A 106 -7.14 -36.55 -12.56
N GLU A 107 -6.70 -37.71 -12.09
CA GLU A 107 -5.77 -38.59 -12.80
C GLU A 107 -6.45 -39.93 -13.09
N LEU A 108 -6.60 -40.25 -14.37
CA LEU A 108 -7.16 -41.52 -14.83
C LEU A 108 -6.05 -42.40 -15.39
N THR A 109 -5.81 -43.55 -14.77
CA THR A 109 -4.95 -44.60 -15.35
C THR A 109 -5.80 -45.72 -15.97
N THR A 110 -5.53 -46.09 -17.21
CA THR A 110 -6.20 -47.23 -17.87
C THR A 110 -5.19 -48.22 -18.41
N THR A 111 -5.40 -49.51 -18.15
CA THR A 111 -4.49 -50.60 -18.56
C THR A 111 -5.22 -51.83 -19.11
N GLY A 112 -6.55 -51.84 -19.04
CA GLY A 112 -7.39 -52.98 -19.44
C GLY A 112 -8.23 -52.71 -20.69
N THR A 113 -9.38 -53.39 -20.78
CA THR A 113 -10.36 -53.23 -21.86
C THR A 113 -11.68 -52.64 -21.38
N ALA A 114 -11.80 -52.35 -20.08
CA ALA A 114 -12.98 -51.71 -19.52
C ALA A 114 -13.00 -50.23 -19.92
N GLY A 115 -14.19 -49.68 -20.16
CA GLY A 115 -14.33 -48.24 -20.35
C GLY A 115 -14.19 -47.50 -19.02
N ALA A 116 -13.58 -46.32 -19.05
CA ALA A 116 -13.37 -45.49 -17.87
C ALA A 116 -13.27 -44.02 -18.28
N SER A 117 -13.58 -43.11 -17.36
CA SER A 117 -13.46 -41.67 -17.65
C SER A 117 -12.96 -40.85 -16.46
N GLY A 118 -12.30 -39.72 -16.71
CA GLY A 118 -11.95 -38.79 -15.65
C GLY A 118 -13.23 -38.23 -15.01
N VAL A 119 -14.10 -37.66 -15.85
CA VAL A 119 -15.44 -37.22 -15.46
C VAL A 119 -16.47 -37.87 -16.38
N ALA A 120 -17.43 -38.58 -15.82
CA ALA A 120 -18.55 -39.19 -16.53
C ALA A 120 -19.88 -38.55 -16.13
N MET A 121 -20.68 -38.16 -17.11
CA MET A 121 -22.06 -37.72 -16.93
C MET A 121 -22.96 -38.66 -17.75
N SER A 122 -23.49 -39.68 -17.08
CA SER A 122 -24.32 -40.71 -17.71
C SER A 122 -25.25 -41.36 -16.69
N GLY A 123 -26.44 -41.79 -17.13
CA GLY A 123 -27.44 -42.35 -16.24
C GLY A 123 -28.10 -41.29 -15.34
N LEU A 124 -28.22 -40.06 -15.86
CA LEU A 124 -28.87 -38.98 -15.14
C LEU A 124 -30.35 -39.30 -14.95
N VAL A 125 -30.90 -38.87 -13.82
CA VAL A 125 -32.36 -38.93 -13.61
C VAL A 125 -33.04 -38.00 -14.63
N ALA A 126 -34.21 -38.37 -15.16
CA ALA A 126 -34.94 -37.50 -16.07
C ALA A 126 -35.44 -36.23 -15.34
N GLY A 127 -35.09 -35.03 -15.83
CA GLY A 127 -35.45 -33.79 -15.13
C GLY A 127 -34.83 -32.48 -15.62
N GLY A 128 -33.92 -32.51 -16.60
CA GLY A 128 -33.25 -31.32 -17.14
C GLY A 128 -32.07 -30.88 -16.26
N ALA A 129 -30.87 -31.36 -16.60
CA ALA A 129 -29.64 -31.06 -15.88
C ALA A 129 -28.96 -29.74 -16.32
N ASP A 130 -28.40 -28.99 -15.37
CA ASP A 130 -27.35 -27.98 -15.54
C ASP A 130 -26.10 -28.52 -14.80
N ILE A 131 -25.05 -28.87 -15.54
CA ILE A 131 -23.75 -29.28 -14.98
C ILE A 131 -22.67 -28.31 -15.42
N ARG A 132 -21.77 -27.97 -14.49
CA ARG A 132 -20.68 -27.02 -14.70
C ARG A 132 -19.36 -27.62 -14.28
N LEU A 133 -18.40 -27.64 -15.20
CA LEU A 133 -17.02 -28.06 -14.94
C LEU A 133 -16.12 -26.87 -15.21
N SER A 134 -15.36 -26.43 -14.22
CA SER A 134 -14.59 -25.20 -14.31
C SER A 134 -13.23 -25.33 -13.67
N ASN A 135 -12.22 -24.72 -14.29
CA ASN A 135 -10.89 -24.66 -13.70
C ASN A 135 -10.39 -26.05 -13.26
N ILE A 136 -10.65 -27.13 -14.03
CA ILE A 136 -10.21 -28.48 -13.65
C ILE A 136 -9.10 -28.96 -14.55
N ILE A 137 -8.27 -29.87 -14.02
CA ILE A 137 -7.25 -30.59 -14.79
C ILE A 137 -7.62 -32.07 -14.83
N VAL A 138 -7.76 -32.64 -16.03
CA VAL A 138 -7.94 -34.08 -16.24
C VAL A 138 -6.74 -34.66 -16.98
N LYS A 139 -5.98 -35.47 -16.26
CA LYS A 139 -4.78 -36.15 -16.76
C LYS A 139 -5.06 -37.62 -17.03
N GLY A 140 -4.70 -38.09 -18.22
CA GLY A 140 -4.70 -39.48 -18.60
C GLY A 140 -3.32 -40.13 -18.51
N ILE A 141 -3.30 -41.40 -18.12
CA ILE A 141 -2.18 -42.32 -18.32
C ILE A 141 -2.79 -43.58 -18.96
N CYS A 142 -3.00 -43.51 -20.27
CA CYS A 142 -3.78 -44.49 -21.00
C CYS A 142 -2.88 -45.53 -21.69
N ALA A 143 -3.15 -46.80 -21.41
CA ALA A 143 -2.53 -47.96 -22.06
C ALA A 143 -3.58 -49.03 -22.43
N SER A 144 -4.87 -48.64 -22.43
CA SER A 144 -6.02 -49.51 -22.66
C SER A 144 -6.45 -49.55 -24.12
N THR A 145 -7.26 -50.55 -24.48
CA THR A 145 -8.06 -50.55 -25.73
C THR A 145 -9.56 -50.46 -25.44
N GLY A 146 -9.93 -49.95 -24.25
CA GLY A 146 -11.31 -49.68 -23.87
C GLY A 146 -11.75 -48.30 -24.34
N THR A 147 -13.04 -47.99 -24.21
CA THR A 147 -13.54 -46.63 -24.45
C THR A 147 -13.14 -45.73 -23.29
N VAL A 148 -12.25 -44.77 -23.56
CA VAL A 148 -11.71 -43.87 -22.53
C VAL A 148 -12.03 -42.44 -22.89
N ALA A 149 -12.42 -41.66 -21.90
CA ALA A 149 -12.59 -40.22 -22.07
C ALA A 149 -11.99 -39.45 -20.89
N GLY A 150 -11.37 -38.30 -21.15
CA GLY A 150 -11.08 -37.36 -20.07
C GLY A 150 -12.39 -36.90 -19.44
N ILE A 151 -13.28 -36.33 -20.25
CA ILE A 151 -14.62 -35.90 -19.86
C ILE A 151 -15.63 -36.49 -20.85
N VAL A 152 -16.70 -37.13 -20.37
CA VAL A 152 -17.77 -37.66 -21.23
C VAL A 152 -19.16 -37.22 -20.80
N ALA A 153 -19.96 -36.77 -21.77
CA ALA A 153 -21.39 -36.58 -21.66
C ALA A 153 -22.11 -37.67 -22.48
N ASN A 154 -22.85 -38.54 -21.80
CA ASN A 154 -23.57 -39.66 -22.40
C ASN A 154 -24.95 -39.80 -21.75
N ASP A 155 -25.75 -38.75 -21.88
CA ASP A 155 -27.16 -38.78 -21.50
C ASP A 155 -27.96 -37.64 -22.16
N ALA A 156 -29.10 -37.97 -22.76
CA ALA A 156 -29.97 -36.96 -23.35
C ALA A 156 -30.67 -36.08 -22.29
N ASP A 157 -30.76 -36.56 -21.04
CA ASP A 157 -31.33 -35.80 -19.93
C ASP A 157 -30.37 -34.69 -19.41
N LEU A 158 -29.12 -34.68 -19.87
CA LEU A 158 -28.17 -33.59 -19.68
C LEU A 158 -28.52 -32.41 -20.60
N THR A 159 -29.44 -31.56 -20.15
CA THR A 159 -29.96 -30.46 -20.98
C THR A 159 -28.94 -29.34 -21.22
N LEU A 160 -28.09 -29.04 -20.25
CA LEU A 160 -27.04 -28.02 -20.34
C LEU A 160 -25.78 -28.49 -19.61
N LEU A 161 -24.67 -28.53 -20.35
CA LEU A 161 -23.32 -28.70 -19.84
C LEU A 161 -22.52 -27.46 -20.20
N THR A 162 -21.84 -26.85 -19.22
CA THR A 162 -20.88 -25.76 -19.47
C THR A 162 -19.53 -26.16 -18.92
N ILE A 163 -18.50 -26.15 -19.76
CA ILE A 163 -17.11 -26.47 -19.42
C ILE A 163 -16.27 -25.23 -19.68
N TRP A 164 -15.47 -24.78 -18.72
CA TRP A 164 -14.54 -23.67 -18.98
C TRP A 164 -13.23 -23.75 -18.21
N ASN A 165 -12.20 -23.03 -18.71
CA ASN A 165 -10.86 -22.99 -18.12
C ASN A 165 -10.34 -24.38 -17.75
N THR A 166 -10.60 -25.37 -18.61
CA THR A 166 -10.38 -26.78 -18.29
C THR A 166 -9.25 -27.32 -19.13
N ILE A 167 -8.33 -28.04 -18.50
CA ILE A 167 -7.19 -28.67 -19.16
C ILE A 167 -7.41 -30.18 -19.21
N VAL A 168 -7.31 -30.79 -20.39
CA VAL A 168 -7.39 -32.25 -20.56
C VAL A 168 -6.20 -32.74 -21.37
N TYR A 169 -5.46 -33.73 -20.87
CA TYR A 169 -4.34 -34.29 -21.63
C TYR A 169 -4.03 -35.76 -21.32
N GLY A 170 -3.29 -36.42 -22.22
CA GLY A 170 -2.79 -37.79 -22.04
C GLY A 170 -3.87 -38.87 -22.22
N ILE A 171 -4.96 -38.58 -22.93
CA ILE A 171 -6.02 -39.54 -23.24
C ILE A 171 -5.72 -40.20 -24.60
N GLU A 172 -4.60 -40.91 -24.64
CA GLU A 172 -4.07 -41.55 -25.85
C GLU A 172 -3.40 -42.88 -25.52
N ALA A 173 -3.61 -43.89 -26.37
CA ALA A 173 -2.87 -45.14 -26.30
C ALA A 173 -2.79 -45.77 -27.69
N SER A 174 -1.69 -45.48 -28.38
CA SER A 174 -1.26 -46.18 -29.58
C SER A 174 -2.23 -46.05 -30.76
N GLY A 175 -2.87 -44.89 -30.96
CA GLY A 175 -3.71 -44.68 -32.14
C GLY A 175 -5.14 -45.22 -32.02
N ASP A 176 -5.66 -45.49 -30.82
CA ASP A 176 -7.02 -46.06 -30.65
C ASP A 176 -8.08 -44.95 -30.59
N PRO A 177 -8.93 -44.79 -31.64
CA PRO A 177 -9.93 -43.72 -31.74
C PRO A 177 -11.03 -43.78 -30.68
N SER A 178 -11.01 -44.82 -29.83
CA SER A 178 -11.90 -44.94 -28.68
C SER A 178 -11.49 -44.03 -27.52
N GLN A 179 -10.36 -43.34 -27.62
CA GLN A 179 -9.79 -42.46 -26.60
C GLN A 179 -10.02 -41.00 -26.97
N ARG A 180 -10.68 -40.26 -26.06
CA ARG A 180 -11.10 -38.88 -26.32
C ARG A 180 -10.75 -37.97 -25.16
N GLY A 181 -10.23 -36.78 -25.42
CA GLY A 181 -10.08 -35.74 -24.40
C GLY A 181 -11.46 -35.36 -23.84
N ILE A 182 -12.29 -34.72 -24.66
CA ILE A 182 -13.66 -34.33 -24.30
C ILE A 182 -14.65 -34.94 -25.29
N TYR A 183 -15.56 -35.78 -24.81
CA TYR A 183 -16.48 -36.55 -25.63
C TYR A 183 -17.94 -36.23 -25.34
N MET A 184 -18.63 -35.70 -26.34
CA MET A 184 -20.06 -35.45 -26.34
C MET A 184 -20.77 -36.57 -27.14
N ASP A 185 -21.00 -37.72 -26.49
CA ASP A 185 -21.74 -38.84 -27.10
C ASP A 185 -23.20 -38.44 -27.27
N ASN A 186 -23.82 -38.03 -26.17
CA ASN A 186 -25.23 -37.63 -26.13
C ASN A 186 -25.43 -36.55 -25.08
N VAL A 187 -25.78 -35.35 -25.53
CA VAL A 187 -26.02 -34.17 -24.69
C VAL A 187 -27.11 -33.30 -25.31
N GLY A 188 -27.87 -32.56 -24.51
CA GLY A 188 -28.79 -31.53 -25.00
C GLY A 188 -28.02 -30.36 -25.63
N THR A 189 -27.37 -29.56 -24.78
CA THR A 189 -26.45 -28.50 -25.18
C THR A 189 -25.17 -28.54 -24.35
N ALA A 190 -24.01 -28.51 -25.00
CA ALA A 190 -22.71 -28.35 -24.36
C ALA A 190 -22.02 -27.07 -24.88
N ASN A 191 -21.59 -26.21 -23.95
CA ASN A 191 -20.80 -25.03 -24.26
C ASN A 191 -19.41 -25.17 -23.62
N LEU A 192 -18.37 -25.15 -24.45
CA LEU A 192 -16.99 -25.31 -24.05
C LEU A 192 -16.27 -23.98 -24.31
N TYR A 193 -15.72 -23.36 -23.27
CA TYR A 193 -15.06 -22.06 -23.34
C TYR A 193 -13.64 -22.14 -22.80
N ASN A 194 -12.66 -21.58 -23.50
CA ASN A 194 -11.31 -21.44 -22.93
C ASN A 194 -10.76 -22.75 -22.36
N CYS A 195 -10.95 -23.85 -23.08
CA CYS A 195 -10.39 -25.16 -22.71
C CYS A 195 -9.05 -25.35 -23.42
N THR A 196 -8.13 -26.07 -22.77
CA THR A 196 -6.90 -26.55 -23.41
C THR A 196 -6.93 -28.07 -23.45
N VAL A 197 -6.87 -28.67 -24.64
CA VAL A 197 -6.86 -30.13 -24.82
C VAL A 197 -5.60 -30.52 -25.60
N ASN A 198 -4.82 -31.45 -25.07
CA ASN A 198 -3.51 -31.79 -25.65
C ASN A 198 -3.22 -33.30 -25.55
N ASP A 199 -2.45 -33.85 -26.48
CA ASP A 199 -1.93 -35.24 -26.38
C ASP A 199 -3.05 -36.26 -26.12
N CYS A 200 -4.09 -36.21 -26.96
CA CYS A 200 -5.23 -37.12 -26.94
C CYS A 200 -5.37 -37.76 -28.32
N GLU A 201 -5.92 -38.97 -28.41
CA GLU A 201 -6.19 -39.52 -29.75
C GLU A 201 -7.22 -38.67 -30.50
N ARG A 202 -8.32 -38.32 -29.83
CA ARG A 202 -9.27 -37.32 -30.32
C ARG A 202 -9.39 -36.22 -29.28
N GLY A 203 -9.16 -34.98 -29.67
CA GLY A 203 -9.19 -33.83 -28.75
C GLY A 203 -10.59 -33.60 -28.21
N ILE A 204 -11.46 -33.02 -29.04
CA ILE A 204 -12.88 -32.82 -28.74
C ILE A 204 -13.72 -33.56 -29.78
N GLU A 205 -14.56 -34.49 -29.33
CA GLU A 205 -15.44 -35.27 -30.19
C GLU A 205 -16.92 -34.98 -29.91
N ARG A 206 -17.70 -34.85 -30.98
CA ARG A 206 -19.17 -34.76 -30.91
C ARG A 206 -19.84 -35.80 -31.82
N ASP A 207 -20.61 -36.69 -31.21
CA ASP A 207 -21.55 -37.57 -31.90
C ASP A 207 -22.95 -36.96 -31.99
N VAL A 208 -23.59 -36.68 -30.84
CA VAL A 208 -24.96 -36.18 -30.76
C VAL A 208 -25.06 -34.95 -29.85
N GLY A 209 -26.03 -34.07 -30.13
CA GLY A 209 -26.34 -32.90 -29.32
C GLY A 209 -26.02 -31.56 -29.97
N THR A 210 -26.26 -30.47 -29.24
CA THR A 210 -25.82 -29.12 -29.62
C THR A 210 -24.49 -28.83 -28.95
N VAL A 211 -23.37 -28.75 -29.69
CA VAL A 211 -22.05 -28.51 -29.08
C VAL A 211 -21.40 -27.28 -29.69
N ASN A 212 -21.09 -26.32 -28.83
CA ASN A 212 -20.45 -25.06 -29.16
C ASN A 212 -19.09 -25.00 -28.46
N VAL A 213 -18.03 -24.73 -29.22
CA VAL A 213 -16.67 -24.57 -28.69
C VAL A 213 -16.18 -23.16 -29.04
N GLN A 214 -15.65 -22.45 -28.05
CA GLN A 214 -15.14 -21.10 -28.22
C GLN A 214 -13.90 -20.82 -27.38
N ASN A 215 -12.93 -20.08 -27.93
CA ASN A 215 -11.68 -19.70 -27.26
C ASN A 215 -10.84 -20.89 -26.79
N SER A 216 -11.00 -22.08 -27.37
CA SER A 216 -10.28 -23.27 -26.92
C SER A 216 -9.03 -23.54 -27.75
N LEU A 217 -7.98 -23.99 -27.08
CA LEU A 217 -6.74 -24.50 -27.67
C LEU A 217 -6.81 -26.03 -27.69
N VAL A 218 -6.81 -26.65 -28.86
CA VAL A 218 -6.81 -28.12 -28.98
C VAL A 218 -5.68 -28.50 -29.89
N PHE A 219 -4.66 -29.21 -29.40
CA PHE A 219 -3.46 -29.43 -30.19
C PHE A 219 -2.67 -30.69 -29.84
N GLU A 220 -1.79 -31.14 -30.73
CA GLU A 220 -1.07 -32.42 -30.65
C GLU A 220 -2.01 -33.59 -30.34
N CYS A 221 -3.24 -33.52 -30.84
CA CYS A 221 -4.13 -34.66 -30.87
C CYS A 221 -4.02 -35.34 -32.24
N ALA A 222 -4.40 -36.62 -32.36
CA ALA A 222 -4.43 -37.26 -33.68
C ALA A 222 -5.59 -36.75 -34.55
N ASP A 223 -6.65 -36.27 -33.89
CA ASP A 223 -7.73 -35.47 -34.48
C ASP A 223 -8.23 -34.45 -33.45
N ASP A 224 -7.97 -33.16 -33.64
CA ASP A 224 -8.30 -32.09 -32.69
C ASP A 224 -9.81 -31.95 -32.50
N PHE A 225 -10.56 -31.93 -33.60
CA PHE A 225 -12.01 -31.70 -33.61
C PHE A 225 -12.73 -32.74 -34.46
N ASN A 226 -13.23 -33.79 -33.80
CA ASN A 226 -13.92 -34.89 -34.47
C ASN A 226 -15.45 -34.75 -34.42
N GLY A 227 -16.11 -34.87 -35.57
CA GLY A 227 -17.58 -34.86 -35.69
C GLY A 227 -18.17 -33.57 -36.26
N THR A 228 -19.49 -33.38 -36.13
CA THR A 228 -20.21 -32.23 -36.73
C THR A 228 -20.71 -31.26 -35.67
N PHE A 229 -19.90 -30.26 -35.32
CA PHE A 229 -20.21 -29.25 -34.30
C PHE A 229 -21.27 -28.24 -34.75
N ASN A 230 -21.93 -27.61 -33.77
CA ASN A 230 -22.83 -26.50 -34.03
C ASN A 230 -22.07 -25.20 -34.28
N SER A 231 -21.02 -24.97 -33.49
CA SER A 231 -20.07 -23.88 -33.73
C SER A 231 -18.71 -24.23 -33.14
N ILE A 232 -17.66 -23.94 -33.90
CA ILE A 232 -16.29 -23.79 -33.41
C ILE A 232 -15.91 -22.35 -33.79
N THR A 233 -15.55 -21.51 -32.83
CA THR A 233 -15.23 -20.08 -33.06
C THR A 233 -14.06 -19.64 -32.20
N TYR A 234 -13.12 -18.85 -32.73
CA TYR A 234 -11.97 -18.36 -31.94
C TYR A 234 -11.16 -19.48 -31.27
N CYS A 235 -11.08 -20.66 -31.89
CA CYS A 235 -10.27 -21.77 -31.41
C CYS A 235 -8.97 -21.88 -32.21
N ALA A 236 -7.96 -22.50 -31.62
CA ALA A 236 -6.65 -22.77 -32.24
C ALA A 236 -6.37 -24.28 -32.23
N SER A 237 -5.80 -24.80 -33.33
CA SER A 237 -5.53 -26.24 -33.56
C SER A 237 -4.42 -26.48 -34.60
N ASP A 238 -3.67 -27.60 -34.52
CA ASP A 238 -2.68 -28.06 -35.53
C ASP A 238 -3.33 -28.64 -36.76
N ASP A 239 -4.48 -29.26 -36.57
CA ASP A 239 -5.12 -29.97 -37.65
C ASP A 239 -5.66 -29.00 -38.70
N ASP A 240 -5.63 -29.44 -39.95
CA ASP A 240 -6.26 -28.73 -41.09
C ASP A 240 -7.82 -28.71 -40.98
N HIS A 241 -8.37 -29.12 -39.84
CA HIS A 241 -9.81 -29.24 -39.59
C HIS A 241 -10.45 -27.89 -39.21
N THR A 242 -10.44 -26.97 -40.17
CA THR A 242 -11.30 -25.78 -40.12
C THR A 242 -12.73 -26.14 -40.52
N GLY A 243 -13.52 -26.59 -39.54
CA GLY A 243 -14.98 -26.63 -39.68
C GLY A 243 -15.56 -25.23 -39.93
N ASP A 244 -15.81 -24.92 -41.22
CA ASP A 244 -16.78 -23.98 -41.82
C ASP A 244 -16.97 -22.54 -41.27
N SER A 245 -16.12 -22.00 -40.39
CA SER A 245 -16.19 -20.59 -39.99
C SER A 245 -14.92 -19.82 -40.33
N ALA A 246 -15.09 -18.68 -41.02
CA ALA A 246 -14.03 -17.71 -41.34
C ALA A 246 -13.41 -17.01 -40.10
N THR A 247 -13.81 -17.40 -38.88
CA THR A 247 -13.37 -16.84 -37.59
C THR A 247 -12.53 -17.83 -36.76
N ASN A 248 -12.25 -19.03 -37.26
CA ASN A 248 -11.34 -19.97 -36.62
C ASN A 248 -9.91 -19.68 -37.05
N PHE A 249 -9.01 -19.69 -36.08
CA PHE A 249 -7.63 -19.34 -36.30
C PHE A 249 -6.90 -20.58 -36.82
N VAL A 250 -6.39 -20.50 -38.05
CA VAL A 250 -5.35 -21.42 -38.51
C VAL A 250 -4.07 -20.90 -37.90
N ILE A 251 -3.46 -21.65 -36.98
CA ILE A 251 -2.15 -21.33 -36.42
C ILE A 251 -1.18 -21.19 -37.61
N THR A 252 -0.58 -20.01 -37.77
CA THR A 252 0.33 -19.73 -38.90
C THR A 252 1.79 -19.92 -38.53
N GLN A 253 2.10 -19.97 -37.23
CA GLN A 253 3.31 -20.61 -36.72
C GLN A 253 3.22 -22.11 -37.05
N THR A 254 4.23 -22.64 -37.72
CA THR A 254 4.14 -23.98 -38.32
C THR A 254 4.04 -25.06 -37.25
N ALA A 255 3.47 -26.22 -37.59
CA ALA A 255 3.18 -27.36 -36.69
C ALA A 255 4.37 -27.96 -35.90
N ASP A 256 5.57 -27.39 -36.00
CA ASP A 256 6.73 -27.71 -35.14
C ASP A 256 6.93 -26.66 -34.00
N ASP A 257 6.09 -25.62 -33.90
CA ASP A 257 6.28 -24.40 -33.07
C ASP A 257 5.35 -24.27 -31.85
N TYR A 258 4.69 -25.32 -31.34
CA TYR A 258 3.81 -25.22 -30.15
C TYR A 258 4.53 -24.71 -28.90
N ALA A 259 5.84 -24.98 -28.79
CA ALA A 259 6.71 -24.41 -27.77
C ALA A 259 6.84 -22.88 -27.84
N ALA A 260 6.42 -22.24 -28.94
CA ALA A 260 6.36 -20.78 -29.08
C ALA A 260 5.00 -20.20 -28.66
N LEU A 261 3.93 -21.02 -28.65
CA LEU A 261 2.59 -20.59 -28.27
C LEU A 261 2.38 -20.61 -26.75
N VAL A 262 2.93 -21.63 -26.10
CA VAL A 262 2.81 -21.87 -24.65
C VAL A 262 4.16 -22.07 -23.96
N THR A 263 4.22 -21.78 -22.66
CA THR A 263 5.46 -21.74 -21.87
C THR A 263 6.25 -23.05 -21.88
N ASP A 264 5.59 -24.19 -21.65
CA ASP A 264 6.23 -25.51 -21.65
C ASP A 264 5.19 -26.63 -21.92
N ALA A 265 4.89 -26.88 -23.19
CA ALA A 265 3.93 -27.91 -23.60
C ALA A 265 4.34 -29.33 -23.12
N ASP A 266 5.62 -29.68 -23.20
CA ASP A 266 6.17 -30.96 -22.73
C ASP A 266 5.97 -31.13 -21.20
N GLY A 267 6.19 -30.04 -20.46
CA GLY A 267 5.93 -29.93 -19.03
C GLY A 267 4.46 -29.78 -18.64
N ARG A 268 3.55 -29.72 -19.63
CA ARG A 268 2.11 -29.50 -19.46
C ARG A 268 1.75 -28.14 -18.85
N ASP A 269 2.63 -27.16 -19.04
CA ASP A 269 2.36 -25.75 -18.76
C ASP A 269 1.93 -25.06 -20.06
N TYR A 270 0.62 -24.88 -20.17
CA TYR A 270 -0.02 -24.30 -21.35
C TYR A 270 -0.28 -22.79 -21.20
N SER A 271 0.38 -22.13 -20.25
CA SER A 271 0.31 -20.68 -20.13
C SER A 271 0.83 -20.00 -21.41
N VAL A 272 0.20 -18.90 -21.81
CA VAL A 272 0.59 -18.14 -23.00
C VAL A 272 2.01 -17.58 -22.77
N THR A 273 2.93 -17.81 -23.70
CA THR A 273 4.36 -17.47 -23.55
C THR A 273 4.60 -15.98 -23.32
N ASP A 274 4.15 -15.17 -24.27
CA ASP A 274 4.29 -13.73 -24.29
C ASP A 274 3.34 -13.08 -25.31
N THR A 275 3.43 -11.76 -25.45
CA THR A 275 2.60 -10.97 -26.39
C THR A 275 2.80 -11.29 -27.88
N SER A 276 3.80 -12.10 -28.23
CA SER A 276 4.04 -12.60 -29.60
C SER A 276 3.38 -13.94 -29.88
N SER A 277 2.88 -14.63 -28.84
CA SER A 277 2.05 -15.83 -29.01
C SER A 277 0.84 -15.52 -29.88
N GLU A 278 0.52 -16.43 -30.80
CA GLU A 278 -0.70 -16.33 -31.60
C GLU A 278 -1.99 -16.53 -30.77
N LEU A 279 -1.85 -16.97 -29.52
CA LEU A 279 -2.97 -17.11 -28.58
C LEU A 279 -3.32 -15.79 -27.88
N PHE A 280 -2.40 -14.81 -27.89
CA PHE A 280 -2.54 -13.55 -27.19
C PHE A 280 -3.53 -12.59 -27.86
N ASN A 281 -4.56 -12.16 -27.14
CA ASN A 281 -5.64 -11.26 -27.58
C ASN A 281 -6.28 -11.68 -28.92
N THR A 282 -6.43 -12.99 -29.14
CA THR A 282 -7.05 -13.54 -30.34
C THR A 282 -8.40 -14.22 -30.08
N GLY A 283 -8.73 -14.46 -28.82
CA GLY A 283 -10.02 -14.96 -28.35
C GLY A 283 -11.12 -13.88 -28.34
N ASN A 284 -12.34 -14.31 -27.95
CA ASN A 284 -13.49 -13.42 -27.84
C ASN A 284 -14.29 -13.66 -26.54
N GLY A 285 -14.32 -12.63 -25.68
CA GLY A 285 -15.02 -12.61 -24.40
C GLY A 285 -16.53 -12.36 -24.46
N ALA A 286 -17.11 -11.91 -25.59
CA ALA A 286 -18.50 -11.42 -25.64
C ALA A 286 -19.55 -12.42 -25.14
N THR A 287 -19.36 -13.71 -25.42
CA THR A 287 -20.22 -14.79 -24.92
C THR A 287 -19.78 -15.30 -23.53
N PRO A 288 -18.52 -15.73 -23.33
CA PRO A 288 -18.10 -16.36 -22.07
C PRO A 288 -18.01 -15.41 -20.88
N LYS A 289 -17.85 -14.10 -21.07
CA LYS A 289 -17.77 -13.08 -20.00
C LYS A 289 -19.04 -13.01 -19.13
N GLY A 290 -20.18 -13.50 -19.63
CA GLY A 290 -21.40 -13.68 -18.84
C GLY A 290 -21.36 -14.86 -17.87
N THR A 291 -20.36 -15.74 -18.00
CA THR A 291 -20.18 -16.97 -17.21
C THR A 291 -18.99 -16.86 -16.26
N PHE A 292 -17.85 -16.35 -16.72
CA PHE A 292 -16.61 -16.20 -15.93
C PHE A 292 -15.78 -15.01 -16.43
N THR A 293 -14.87 -14.52 -15.60
CA THR A 293 -13.99 -13.37 -15.92
C THR A 293 -12.52 -13.63 -15.69
N ASP A 294 -12.17 -14.70 -14.99
CA ASP A 294 -10.78 -15.06 -14.68
C ASP A 294 -10.41 -16.35 -15.40
N ASP A 295 -9.12 -16.59 -15.59
CA ASP A 295 -8.57 -17.81 -16.20
C ASP A 295 -8.44 -18.96 -15.17
N ILE A 296 -7.79 -20.06 -15.57
CA ILE A 296 -7.64 -21.26 -14.72
C ILE A 296 -6.85 -21.03 -13.42
N ILE A 297 -5.99 -20.02 -13.36
CA ILE A 297 -5.18 -19.68 -12.17
C ILE A 297 -5.68 -18.42 -11.46
N GLY A 298 -6.78 -17.83 -11.93
CA GLY A 298 -7.38 -16.64 -11.36
C GLY A 298 -6.85 -15.32 -11.92
N THR A 299 -6.11 -15.34 -13.03
CA THR A 299 -5.74 -14.14 -13.79
C THR A 299 -6.99 -13.55 -14.43
N THR A 300 -7.28 -12.28 -14.17
CA THR A 300 -8.42 -11.59 -14.78
C THR A 300 -8.22 -11.39 -16.28
N ARG A 301 -9.21 -11.80 -17.07
CA ARG A 301 -9.23 -11.63 -18.53
C ARG A 301 -9.53 -10.20 -18.94
N GLY A 302 -9.06 -9.81 -20.13
CA GLY A 302 -9.19 -8.46 -20.65
C GLY A 302 -10.63 -7.88 -20.61
N PRO A 303 -10.77 -6.55 -20.36
CA PRO A 303 -12.08 -5.91 -20.21
C PRO A 303 -12.82 -5.79 -21.55
N ALA A 304 -12.13 -5.66 -22.69
CA ALA A 304 -12.78 -5.65 -23.99
C ALA A 304 -13.06 -7.09 -24.46
N ASP A 305 -14.02 -7.25 -25.38
CA ASP A 305 -14.38 -8.59 -25.85
C ASP A 305 -13.32 -9.20 -26.76
N GLY A 306 -12.44 -8.42 -27.38
CA GLY A 306 -11.34 -8.95 -28.23
C GLY A 306 -10.03 -9.16 -27.49
N ASP A 307 -9.98 -8.90 -26.19
CA ASP A 307 -8.75 -8.91 -25.38
C ASP A 307 -8.63 -10.21 -24.58
N TRP A 308 -9.25 -11.30 -25.02
CA TRP A 308 -9.16 -12.59 -24.33
C TRP A 308 -8.18 -13.48 -25.07
N ASP A 309 -7.42 -14.27 -24.32
CA ASP A 309 -6.54 -15.26 -24.92
C ASP A 309 -7.28 -16.55 -25.26
N ILE A 310 -6.78 -17.28 -26.26
CA ILE A 310 -7.23 -18.63 -26.59
C ILE A 310 -6.58 -19.63 -25.64
N GLY A 311 -7.39 -20.53 -25.06
CA GLY A 311 -6.96 -21.54 -24.10
C GLY A 311 -7.36 -21.24 -22.66
N ALA A 312 -6.93 -22.10 -21.74
CA ALA A 312 -7.30 -22.04 -20.31
C ALA A 312 -6.65 -20.88 -19.55
N PHE A 313 -5.58 -20.30 -20.07
CA PHE A 313 -4.84 -19.22 -19.44
C PHE A 313 -5.15 -17.87 -20.09
N GLU A 314 -4.94 -16.81 -19.32
CA GLU A 314 -4.78 -15.46 -19.81
C GLU A 314 -3.33 -15.03 -19.57
N PHE A 315 -2.70 -14.45 -20.59
CA PHE A 315 -1.42 -13.79 -20.43
C PHE A 315 -1.60 -12.60 -19.50
N ALA A 316 -1.10 -12.75 -18.28
CA ALA A 316 -0.88 -11.61 -17.41
C ALA A 316 0.24 -10.76 -18.02
N ALA A 317 -0.09 -9.89 -18.98
CA ALA A 317 0.80 -8.82 -19.37
C ALA A 317 1.18 -8.10 -18.07
N GLU A 318 2.46 -8.06 -17.74
CA GLU A 318 2.95 -7.34 -16.56
C GLU A 318 2.57 -5.85 -16.67
N GLY A 319 1.35 -5.49 -16.31
CA GLY A 319 1.10 -4.23 -15.63
C GLY A 319 1.83 -4.34 -14.29
N PRO A 320 2.50 -3.28 -13.80
CA PRO A 320 3.40 -3.40 -12.66
C PRO A 320 2.61 -3.95 -11.48
N ALA A 321 2.81 -5.24 -11.20
CA ALA A 321 2.24 -5.88 -10.04
C ALA A 321 2.79 -5.15 -8.82
N ALA A 322 1.94 -5.00 -7.79
CA ALA A 322 2.42 -4.55 -6.50
C ALA A 322 3.37 -5.62 -5.93
N HIS A 323 4.65 -5.47 -6.26
CA HIS A 323 5.69 -6.40 -5.84
C HIS A 323 6.01 -6.10 -4.38
N VAL A 324 5.68 -7.03 -3.49
CA VAL A 324 6.19 -7.00 -2.11
C VAL A 324 7.59 -7.58 -2.14
N ALA A 325 8.59 -6.77 -2.47
CA ALA A 325 9.99 -7.18 -2.45
C ALA A 325 10.65 -6.84 -1.11
N THR A 326 11.41 -7.80 -0.58
CA THR A 326 12.49 -7.48 0.37
C THR A 326 13.76 -7.25 -0.44
N ILE A 327 14.24 -6.03 -0.46
CA ILE A 327 15.44 -5.62 -1.17
C ILE A 327 16.52 -5.43 -0.11
N THR A 328 17.43 -6.40 -0.03
CA THR A 328 18.50 -6.40 0.97
C THR A 328 19.60 -5.39 0.66
N ASP A 329 19.76 -5.02 -0.61
CA ASP A 329 20.71 -3.99 -1.06
C ASP A 329 19.96 -2.67 -1.29
N GLY A 330 20.66 -1.53 -1.27
CA GLY A 330 20.05 -0.23 -1.51
C GLY A 330 19.43 -0.10 -2.91
N ILE A 331 18.41 0.76 -3.04
CA ILE A 331 17.89 1.17 -4.36
C ILE A 331 18.55 2.47 -4.77
N SER A 332 19.08 2.55 -6.00
CA SER A 332 19.49 3.80 -6.62
C SER A 332 18.75 3.99 -7.95
N ALA A 333 17.92 5.03 -8.03
CA ALA A 333 17.15 5.37 -9.23
C ALA A 333 17.48 6.79 -9.71
N ALA A 334 17.84 6.92 -10.99
CA ALA A 334 18.12 8.18 -11.67
C ALA A 334 17.33 8.27 -12.98
N ASP A 335 16.87 9.47 -13.38
CA ASP A 335 16.21 9.75 -14.67
C ASP A 335 14.92 8.94 -14.94
N VAL A 336 14.17 8.57 -13.89
CA VAL A 336 12.99 7.69 -14.02
C VAL A 336 11.74 8.49 -14.35
N HIS A 337 11.27 8.38 -15.60
CA HIS A 337 10.06 9.03 -16.11
C HIS A 337 8.76 8.19 -15.95
N ALA A 338 8.85 6.96 -15.43
CA ALA A 338 7.71 6.06 -15.24
C ALA A 338 7.50 5.76 -13.74
N GLY A 339 6.29 6.03 -13.24
CA GLY A 339 5.97 5.97 -11.81
C GLY A 339 6.13 4.57 -11.21
N LEU A 340 6.85 4.50 -10.09
CA LEU A 340 6.97 3.33 -9.19
C LEU A 340 5.66 3.04 -8.41
N GLY A 341 4.52 3.51 -8.90
CA GLY A 341 3.23 3.41 -8.22
C GLY A 341 2.72 1.98 -8.20
N GLY A 342 2.95 1.29 -7.08
CA GLY A 342 2.51 -0.09 -6.87
C GLY A 342 3.42 -0.88 -5.92
N TYR A 343 4.70 -0.51 -5.80
CA TYR A 343 5.66 -1.28 -5.01
C TYR A 343 5.49 -1.03 -3.51
N LEU A 344 5.34 -2.11 -2.74
CA LEU A 344 5.52 -2.13 -1.28
C LEU A 344 6.86 -2.80 -0.99
N ALA A 345 7.94 -2.03 -0.88
CA ALA A 345 9.27 -2.57 -0.68
C ALA A 345 9.69 -2.52 0.80
N THR A 346 10.28 -3.59 1.33
CA THR A 346 11.15 -3.51 2.52
C THR A 346 12.58 -3.37 2.03
N ILE A 347 13.23 -2.24 2.28
CA ILE A 347 14.58 -1.93 1.79
C ILE A 347 15.53 -1.85 2.97
N THR A 348 16.56 -2.69 2.97
CA THR A 348 17.46 -2.81 4.13
C THR A 348 18.60 -1.80 4.09
N ASP A 349 19.18 -1.51 2.92
CA ASP A 349 20.46 -0.80 2.71
C ASP A 349 20.28 0.58 2.03
N GLY A 350 19.15 1.24 2.31
CA GLY A 350 18.87 2.64 1.95
C GLY A 350 18.18 2.87 0.59
N LEU A 351 17.60 4.07 0.42
CA LEU A 351 16.90 4.50 -0.79
C LEU A 351 17.49 5.81 -1.36
N GLY A 352 18.07 5.75 -2.55
CA GLY A 352 18.60 6.89 -3.30
C GLY A 352 17.78 7.21 -4.56
N MET A 353 17.22 8.41 -4.66
CA MET A 353 16.47 8.86 -5.83
C MET A 353 16.98 10.22 -6.34
N ALA A 354 17.18 10.34 -7.66
CA ALA A 354 17.55 11.59 -8.34
C ALA A 354 16.71 11.76 -9.62
N ASP A 355 16.20 12.96 -9.90
CA ASP A 355 15.47 13.28 -11.14
C ASP A 355 14.28 12.33 -11.45
N ALA A 356 13.59 11.84 -10.42
CA ALA A 356 12.58 10.80 -10.55
C ALA A 356 11.15 11.32 -10.31
N HIS A 357 10.18 10.74 -11.02
CA HIS A 357 8.75 10.98 -10.78
C HIS A 357 8.13 9.76 -10.07
N SER A 358 8.21 9.71 -8.74
CA SER A 358 7.73 8.59 -7.90
C SER A 358 6.33 8.80 -7.30
N SER A 359 5.28 8.80 -8.12
CA SER A 359 3.92 8.87 -7.57
C SER A 359 3.54 7.52 -6.95
N GLY A 360 3.42 7.47 -5.61
CA GLY A 360 2.79 6.35 -4.89
C GLY A 360 3.72 5.22 -4.43
N LEU A 361 5.03 5.47 -4.29
CA LEU A 361 5.94 4.52 -3.65
C LEU A 361 5.66 4.44 -2.14
N GLN A 362 5.39 3.23 -1.64
CA GLN A 362 5.32 2.93 -0.20
C GLN A 362 6.50 2.01 0.16
N ALA A 363 7.44 2.50 0.97
CA ALA A 363 8.60 1.72 1.40
C ALA A 363 8.66 1.65 2.93
N LEU A 364 9.05 0.48 3.44
CA LEU A 364 9.62 0.29 4.77
C LEU A 364 11.14 0.31 4.62
N LEU A 365 11.80 1.33 5.17
CA LEU A 365 13.27 1.39 5.20
C LEU A 365 13.77 1.03 6.61
N SER A 366 14.90 0.33 6.70
CA SER A 366 15.69 0.22 7.95
C SER A 366 16.93 1.11 7.97
N GLU A 367 17.36 1.60 6.80
CA GLU A 367 18.49 2.52 6.60
C GLU A 367 18.04 3.82 5.92
N GLY A 368 18.98 4.77 5.77
CA GLY A 368 18.74 6.16 5.39
C GLY A 368 18.10 6.37 4.01
N MET A 369 17.72 7.62 3.74
CA MET A 369 17.11 8.05 2.48
C MET A 369 17.83 9.26 1.91
N LEU A 370 18.15 9.23 0.61
CA LEU A 370 18.74 10.32 -0.16
C LEU A 370 17.82 10.66 -1.33
N ASN A 371 17.29 11.87 -1.41
CA ASN A 371 16.36 12.27 -2.47
C ASN A 371 16.71 13.66 -3.05
N SER A 372 16.97 13.75 -4.35
CA SER A 372 17.23 15.01 -5.07
C SER A 372 16.25 15.19 -6.22
N ASP A 373 15.61 16.35 -6.31
CA ASP A 373 14.83 16.78 -7.49
C ASP A 373 13.65 15.84 -7.85
N VAL A 374 12.89 15.38 -6.86
CA VAL A 374 11.76 14.46 -7.07
C VAL A 374 10.44 15.22 -7.13
N ALA A 375 9.76 15.11 -8.27
CA ALA A 375 8.58 15.90 -8.57
C ALA A 375 7.28 15.41 -7.87
N SER A 376 7.29 14.27 -7.18
CA SER A 376 6.08 13.67 -6.60
C SER A 376 6.30 12.91 -5.29
N VAL A 377 5.27 12.91 -4.44
CA VAL A 377 5.24 12.39 -3.05
C VAL A 377 5.79 10.97 -2.91
N VAL A 378 6.88 10.82 -2.15
CA VAL A 378 7.24 9.57 -1.47
C VAL A 378 6.38 9.46 -0.20
N SER A 379 5.52 8.45 -0.10
CA SER A 379 4.75 8.14 1.13
C SER A 379 5.43 6.99 1.85
N ALA A 380 6.41 7.29 2.71
CA ALA A 380 7.19 6.26 3.39
C ALA A 380 6.72 6.02 4.83
N LEU A 381 6.78 4.76 5.27
CA LEU A 381 6.43 4.34 6.63
C LEU A 381 7.68 3.73 7.28
N PHE A 382 8.22 4.39 8.30
CA PHE A 382 9.50 4.03 8.93
C PHE A 382 9.29 3.59 10.37
N ALA A 383 9.79 2.40 10.73
CA ALA A 383 9.77 1.94 12.13
C ALA A 383 11.00 2.44 12.91
N THR A 384 12.21 2.28 12.34
CA THR A 384 13.48 2.74 12.92
C THR A 384 14.46 2.94 11.75
N LEU A 385 15.13 4.10 11.69
CA LEU A 385 16.24 4.34 10.76
C LEU A 385 17.56 4.43 11.55
N THR A 386 18.58 3.72 11.06
CA THR A 386 19.94 3.79 11.62
C THR A 386 20.81 4.88 11.00
N ASP A 387 20.41 5.43 9.86
CA ASP A 387 21.13 6.45 9.08
C ASP A 387 20.15 7.60 8.73
N GLY A 388 20.69 8.71 8.26
CA GLY A 388 19.99 9.98 8.10
C GLY A 388 19.03 10.05 6.92
N VAL A 389 18.23 11.12 6.90
CA VAL A 389 17.32 11.45 5.80
C VAL A 389 17.76 12.77 5.19
N ASN A 390 18.17 12.75 3.92
CA ASN A 390 18.56 13.95 3.17
C ASN A 390 17.65 14.14 1.96
N THR A 391 17.01 15.29 1.85
CA THR A 391 16.21 15.67 0.67
C THR A 391 16.60 17.04 0.14
N SER A 392 16.72 17.24 -1.18
CA SER A 392 16.90 18.55 -1.82
C SER A 392 15.77 18.86 -2.81
N ASP A 393 15.36 20.13 -2.86
CA ASP A 393 14.46 20.74 -3.85
C ASP A 393 13.18 19.95 -4.14
N GLN A 394 12.23 19.98 -3.21
CA GLN A 394 10.96 19.23 -3.33
C GLN A 394 9.77 20.14 -3.64
N PRO A 395 9.10 20.00 -4.80
CA PRO A 395 7.90 20.78 -5.14
C PRO A 395 6.63 20.28 -4.43
N SER A 396 6.72 19.24 -3.59
CA SER A 396 5.59 18.61 -2.89
C SER A 396 6.03 18.13 -1.50
N PRO A 397 5.11 18.01 -0.53
CA PRO A 397 5.47 17.67 0.83
C PRO A 397 5.85 16.19 0.95
N LEU A 398 6.90 15.92 1.74
CA LEU A 398 7.18 14.56 2.20
C LEU A 398 6.11 14.15 3.23
N LYS A 399 5.63 12.91 3.14
CA LYS A 399 4.64 12.35 4.07
C LYS A 399 5.18 11.05 4.66
N GLY A 400 5.40 11.00 5.97
CA GLY A 400 5.85 9.76 6.60
C GLY A 400 5.73 9.72 8.11
N MET A 401 5.55 8.52 8.67
CA MET A 401 5.67 8.29 10.11
C MET A 401 7.03 7.65 10.36
N VAL A 402 7.85 8.23 11.25
CA VAL A 402 9.08 7.61 11.74
C VAL A 402 8.98 7.43 13.25
N ALA A 403 9.31 6.27 13.82
CA ALA A 403 9.36 6.17 15.28
C ALA A 403 10.71 6.66 15.85
N THR A 404 11.85 6.29 15.24
CA THR A 404 13.18 6.63 15.77
C THR A 404 14.23 6.84 14.67
N LEU A 405 15.05 7.90 14.75
CA LEU A 405 16.24 8.15 13.92
C LEU A 405 17.52 8.22 14.77
N SER A 406 18.60 7.59 14.30
CA SER A 406 19.92 7.64 14.95
C SER A 406 20.84 8.74 14.41
N GLU A 407 20.56 9.25 13.20
CA GLU A 407 21.35 10.28 12.51
C GLU A 407 20.46 11.44 12.03
N SER A 408 21.09 12.47 11.48
CA SER A 408 20.46 13.74 11.11
C SER A 408 19.35 13.66 10.05
N VAL A 409 18.47 14.65 10.09
CA VAL A 409 17.47 14.92 9.03
C VAL A 409 17.81 16.25 8.38
N ASN A 410 18.14 16.24 7.10
CA ASN A 410 18.41 17.45 6.31
C ASN A 410 17.37 17.60 5.20
N VAL A 411 16.59 18.66 5.27
CA VAL A 411 15.55 18.99 4.29
C VAL A 411 15.93 20.31 3.62
N GLY A 412 16.26 20.28 2.34
CA GLY A 412 16.50 21.49 1.54
C GLY A 412 15.21 22.27 1.27
N ASP A 413 15.20 23.09 0.22
CA ASP A 413 14.08 23.99 -0.05
C ASP A 413 12.82 23.20 -0.47
N THR A 414 11.67 23.55 0.10
CA THR A 414 10.38 22.87 -0.20
C THR A 414 9.30 23.89 -0.56
N LEU A 415 8.30 23.50 -1.37
CA LEU A 415 7.13 24.36 -1.65
C LEU A 415 5.98 24.19 -0.64
N ASP A 416 5.95 23.08 0.10
CA ASP A 416 4.83 22.67 0.96
C ASP A 416 5.33 22.05 2.29
N PRO A 417 4.55 22.12 3.38
CA PRO A 417 4.98 21.67 4.71
C PRO A 417 5.16 20.15 4.79
N LEU A 418 6.26 19.71 5.41
CA LEU A 418 6.44 18.32 5.84
C LEU A 418 5.27 17.86 6.73
N LEU A 419 4.71 16.68 6.47
CA LEU A 419 3.68 16.05 7.30
C LEU A 419 4.27 14.79 7.94
N ALA A 420 4.99 14.93 9.07
CA ALA A 420 5.68 13.80 9.67
C ALA A 420 5.63 13.75 11.21
N LEU A 421 5.14 12.63 11.73
CA LEU A 421 5.30 12.27 13.15
C LEU A 421 6.63 11.52 13.29
N LEU A 422 7.61 12.13 13.94
CA LEU A 422 8.89 11.53 14.37
C LEU A 422 8.85 11.39 15.90
N ALA A 423 9.10 10.23 16.52
CA ALA A 423 9.07 10.15 17.99
C ALA A 423 10.41 10.54 18.63
N GLU A 424 11.55 10.01 18.15
CA GLU A 424 12.87 10.31 18.72
C GLU A 424 13.94 10.52 17.62
N ILE A 425 14.75 11.58 17.72
CA ILE A 425 15.93 11.83 16.87
C ILE A 425 17.17 11.98 17.75
N SER A 426 18.21 11.18 17.51
CA SER A 426 19.46 11.23 18.29
C SER A 426 20.46 12.31 17.84
N ASP A 427 20.27 12.87 16.65
CA ASP A 427 21.16 13.83 15.99
C ASP A 427 20.32 15.05 15.51
N GLY A 428 20.95 16.00 14.82
CA GLY A 428 20.35 17.28 14.47
C GLY A 428 19.32 17.23 13.34
N VAL A 429 18.51 18.29 13.26
CA VAL A 429 17.59 18.53 12.15
C VAL A 429 17.95 19.85 11.48
N ASP A 430 18.22 19.84 10.18
CA ASP A 430 18.51 21.02 9.37
C ASP A 430 17.43 21.24 8.31
N PHE A 431 16.86 22.43 8.28
CA PHE A 431 15.90 22.88 7.28
C PHE A 431 16.49 24.04 6.46
N GLY A 432 16.41 23.96 5.13
CA GLY A 432 16.69 25.07 4.22
C GLY A 432 15.62 26.17 4.29
N ASP A 433 15.40 26.87 3.17
CA ASP A 433 14.35 27.90 3.11
C ASP A 433 12.98 27.25 2.92
N VAL A 434 12.01 27.63 3.76
CA VAL A 434 10.74 26.89 3.90
C VAL A 434 9.55 27.85 3.93
N PRO A 435 8.60 27.77 2.98
CA PRO A 435 7.44 28.67 2.91
C PRO A 435 6.50 28.55 4.12
N SER A 436 6.41 27.36 4.70
CA SER A 436 5.59 27.07 5.89
C SER A 436 6.06 25.76 6.52
N ILE A 437 6.38 25.74 7.82
CA ILE A 437 6.98 24.56 8.45
C ILE A 437 5.96 23.74 9.24
N LEU A 438 6.03 22.41 9.00
CA LEU A 438 5.64 21.25 9.80
C LEU A 438 4.31 21.34 10.57
N SER A 439 3.40 20.42 10.28
CA SER A 439 2.22 20.18 11.13
C SER A 439 2.33 18.83 11.85
N GLN A 440 2.78 18.85 13.13
CA GLN A 440 2.79 17.73 14.10
C GLN A 440 3.84 16.62 13.81
N PHE A 441 4.70 16.08 14.70
CA PHE A 441 5.00 16.19 16.15
C PHE A 441 6.42 15.55 16.34
N LEU A 442 7.29 16.10 17.19
CA LEU A 442 8.54 15.47 17.67
C LEU A 442 8.49 15.37 19.20
N ASP A 443 8.80 14.20 19.80
CA ASP A 443 8.81 14.03 21.27
C ASP A 443 10.20 14.33 21.89
N THR A 444 11.31 13.92 21.26
CA THR A 444 12.67 14.18 21.78
C THR A 444 13.70 14.34 20.66
N ILE A 445 14.53 15.38 20.74
CA ILE A 445 15.73 15.56 19.92
C ILE A 445 16.94 15.67 20.86
N THR A 446 17.96 14.84 20.65
CA THR A 446 19.17 14.89 21.49
C THR A 446 20.15 15.97 21.03
N ASP A 447 20.18 16.31 19.74
CA ASP A 447 20.97 17.41 19.21
C ASP A 447 20.05 18.62 18.89
N GLY A 448 20.54 19.59 18.12
CA GLY A 448 19.88 20.86 17.82
C GLY A 448 19.01 20.86 16.57
N ILE A 449 18.36 22.00 16.36
CA ILE A 449 17.58 22.29 15.15
C ILE A 449 18.17 23.53 14.50
N THR A 450 18.42 23.48 13.19
CA THR A 450 18.73 24.64 12.37
C THR A 450 17.62 24.82 11.33
N ALA A 451 17.18 26.05 11.08
CA ALA A 451 16.26 26.36 9.99
C ALA A 451 16.62 27.68 9.31
N GLY A 452 16.54 27.72 7.97
CA GLY A 452 16.68 28.92 7.15
C GLY A 452 15.49 29.89 7.28
N ASP A 453 15.29 30.72 6.25
CA ASP A 453 14.26 31.77 6.28
C ASP A 453 12.86 31.18 6.05
N ALA A 454 11.85 31.64 6.80
CA ALA A 454 10.46 31.18 6.62
C ALA A 454 9.41 32.29 6.79
N PRO A 455 8.48 32.48 5.82
CA PRO A 455 7.41 33.44 5.99
C PRO A 455 6.38 33.01 7.06
N ASP A 456 6.07 31.71 7.18
CA ASP A 456 5.13 31.15 8.17
C ASP A 456 5.83 30.41 9.33
N PRO A 457 5.26 30.38 10.54
CA PRO A 457 5.94 29.84 11.71
C PRO A 457 5.76 28.33 11.78
N LEU A 458 6.74 27.66 12.38
CA LEU A 458 6.70 26.25 12.74
C LEU A 458 5.45 25.91 13.57
N LEU A 459 4.57 25.05 13.07
CA LEU A 459 3.32 24.67 13.76
C LEU A 459 3.56 23.47 14.72
N ALA A 460 3.72 23.79 16.01
CA ALA A 460 3.69 22.88 17.16
C ALA A 460 4.81 21.82 17.24
N LEU A 461 5.90 22.18 17.92
CA LEU A 461 6.93 21.25 18.41
C LEU A 461 6.64 20.89 19.88
N LEU A 462 6.57 19.59 20.21
CA LEU A 462 6.39 19.07 21.58
C LEU A 462 7.67 18.36 22.09
N ALA A 463 8.85 18.81 21.65
CA ALA A 463 10.11 18.15 21.93
C ALA A 463 10.76 18.59 23.25
N GLU A 464 11.41 17.65 23.94
CA GLU A 464 12.61 17.94 24.75
C GLU A 464 13.81 18.03 23.78
N ILE A 465 14.50 19.18 23.75
CA ILE A 465 15.73 19.37 22.94
C ILE A 465 16.91 19.55 23.88
N SER A 466 17.97 18.77 23.69
CA SER A 466 19.16 18.86 24.55
C SER A 466 20.23 19.84 24.05
N GLU A 467 20.32 20.12 22.75
CA GLU A 467 21.20 21.16 22.18
C GLU A 467 20.40 22.35 21.60
N GLY A 468 21.11 23.32 21.03
CA GLY A 468 20.58 24.63 20.64
C GLY A 468 19.62 24.61 19.46
N VAL A 469 18.85 25.69 19.34
CA VAL A 469 17.95 25.92 18.19
C VAL A 469 18.37 27.21 17.49
N ASP A 470 18.71 27.16 16.21
CA ASP A 470 19.11 28.30 15.39
C ASP A 470 18.09 28.48 14.24
N LEU A 471 17.46 29.63 14.17
CA LEU A 471 16.36 29.90 13.23
C LEU A 471 16.61 31.22 12.50
N GLY A 472 16.49 31.22 11.17
CA GLY A 472 16.65 32.40 10.30
C GLY A 472 15.58 33.50 10.45
N ASP A 473 15.23 34.18 9.37
CA ASP A 473 14.27 35.29 9.41
C ASP A 473 12.80 34.80 9.32
N PHE A 474 11.90 35.35 10.15
CA PHE A 474 10.48 34.96 10.19
C PHE A 474 9.50 36.13 10.08
N THR A 475 8.41 35.93 9.33
CA THR A 475 7.37 36.97 9.14
C THR A 475 6.11 36.86 9.99
N SER A 476 5.93 35.80 10.78
CA SER A 476 4.66 35.41 11.40
C SER A 476 4.79 34.95 12.86
N THR A 477 3.66 34.84 13.57
CA THR A 477 3.59 34.49 14.99
C THR A 477 3.77 32.99 15.25
N PHE A 478 4.83 32.58 15.96
CA PHE A 478 4.84 31.29 16.66
C PHE A 478 3.60 31.18 17.55
N SER A 479 2.92 30.02 17.53
CA SER A 479 1.64 29.85 18.26
C SER A 479 1.71 28.85 19.43
N GLN A 480 2.65 27.89 19.46
CA GLN A 480 2.85 26.89 20.53
C GLN A 480 4.29 26.30 20.43
N PHE A 481 5.16 26.41 21.44
CA PHE A 481 6.55 25.92 21.31
C PHE A 481 7.23 25.49 22.63
N LEU A 482 7.70 24.23 22.73
CA LEU A 482 8.72 23.67 23.66
C LEU A 482 8.39 23.43 25.16
N ASP A 483 8.55 22.18 25.59
CA ASP A 483 8.40 21.77 26.99
C ASP A 483 9.67 22.01 27.84
N SER A 484 10.88 21.83 27.28
CA SER A 484 12.13 22.25 27.92
C SER A 484 13.30 22.20 26.94
N LEU A 485 14.16 23.23 26.97
CA LEU A 485 15.45 23.27 26.27
C LEU A 485 16.61 23.32 27.25
N ALA A 486 17.60 22.45 27.05
CA ALA A 486 18.83 22.48 27.85
C ALA A 486 19.86 23.49 27.33
N ASP A 487 19.79 23.88 26.06
CA ASP A 487 20.67 24.89 25.44
C ASP A 487 19.86 26.13 24.99
N GLY A 488 20.50 27.07 24.31
CA GLY A 488 19.95 28.36 23.91
C GLY A 488 19.14 28.31 22.61
N VAL A 489 18.44 29.41 22.34
CA VAL A 489 17.73 29.63 21.08
C VAL A 489 18.23 30.93 20.44
N ASP A 490 18.65 30.86 19.18
CA ASP A 490 18.96 32.02 18.35
C ASP A 490 17.89 32.22 17.28
N PHE A 491 17.55 33.47 17.03
CA PHE A 491 16.59 33.89 16.01
C PHE A 491 17.21 35.01 15.15
N GLY A 492 16.98 34.94 13.84
CA GLY A 492 17.17 36.05 12.91
C GLY A 492 16.20 37.21 13.15
N ASP A 493 15.74 37.85 12.07
CA ASP A 493 14.78 38.95 12.14
C ASP A 493 13.35 38.44 12.31
N VAL A 494 12.63 38.95 13.32
CA VAL A 494 11.29 38.50 13.70
C VAL A 494 10.25 39.61 13.51
N ASN A 495 9.44 39.51 12.45
CA ASN A 495 8.47 40.56 12.10
C ASN A 495 7.15 40.52 12.89
N ASN A 496 6.80 39.39 13.53
CA ASN A 496 5.54 39.18 14.26
C ASN A 496 5.75 38.58 15.66
N ALA A 497 4.77 38.70 16.56
CA ALA A 497 4.92 38.32 17.97
C ALA A 497 5.34 36.85 18.19
N ILE A 498 6.31 36.58 19.06
CA ILE A 498 6.56 35.23 19.59
C ILE A 498 5.41 34.93 20.57
N GLY A 499 4.43 34.13 20.18
CA GLY A 499 3.23 33.85 20.97
C GLY A 499 3.20 32.44 21.57
N GLY A 500 3.43 32.32 22.88
CA GLY A 500 2.95 31.19 23.68
C GLY A 500 3.80 29.91 23.73
N TYR A 501 4.25 29.62 24.96
CA TYR A 501 4.48 28.29 25.58
C TYR A 501 5.86 27.62 25.60
N ILE A 502 6.99 28.35 25.53
CA ILE A 502 8.27 27.76 26.02
C ILE A 502 8.22 27.69 27.55
N LYS A 503 8.30 26.51 28.16
CA LYS A 503 8.23 26.35 29.63
C LYS A 503 9.54 26.69 30.35
N SER A 504 10.69 26.30 29.82
CA SER A 504 12.00 26.58 30.42
C SER A 504 13.14 26.47 29.41
N ILE A 505 14.09 27.40 29.49
CA ILE A 505 15.34 27.39 28.70
C ILE A 505 16.49 27.57 29.67
N SER A 506 17.52 26.72 29.57
CA SER A 506 18.69 26.85 30.44
C SER A 506 19.71 27.87 29.92
N ASP A 507 20.08 27.86 28.63
CA ASP A 507 21.21 28.66 28.09
C ASP A 507 20.82 29.92 27.30
N GLY A 508 19.63 30.45 27.56
CA GLY A 508 19.23 31.79 27.11
C GLY A 508 18.57 31.90 25.73
N VAL A 509 18.24 33.13 25.32
CA VAL A 509 17.60 33.43 24.04
C VAL A 509 18.24 34.65 23.38
N THR A 510 18.51 34.58 22.08
CA THR A 510 19.00 35.69 21.28
C THR A 510 18.09 35.98 20.08
N THR A 511 17.96 37.25 19.69
CA THR A 511 17.22 37.66 18.47
C THR A 511 17.96 38.79 17.77
N SER A 512 18.03 38.78 16.43
CA SER A 512 18.64 39.86 15.64
C SER A 512 17.82 41.16 15.68
N ASP A 513 16.61 41.21 15.10
CA ASP A 513 15.69 42.36 15.22
C ASP A 513 14.23 41.89 15.41
N THR A 514 13.37 42.72 15.99
CA THR A 514 11.95 42.41 16.22
C THR A 514 11.02 43.60 15.90
N VAL A 515 9.93 43.40 15.13
CA VAL A 515 9.07 44.52 14.62
C VAL A 515 7.69 44.63 15.29
N SER A 516 7.25 43.60 16.01
CA SER A 516 5.88 43.45 16.53
C SER A 516 5.85 43.19 18.04
N PRO A 517 4.69 43.38 18.72
CA PRO A 517 4.61 43.27 20.16
C PRO A 517 5.14 41.93 20.68
N LEU A 518 6.23 41.95 21.44
CA LEU A 518 6.68 40.79 22.21
C LEU A 518 5.60 40.45 23.24
N LEU A 519 4.74 39.48 22.89
CA LEU A 519 3.58 39.10 23.67
C LEU A 519 3.87 37.78 24.38
N ALA A 520 4.40 37.88 25.60
CA ALA A 520 4.58 36.77 26.54
C ALA A 520 5.52 35.65 26.08
N LEU A 521 6.83 35.88 26.25
CA LEU A 521 7.74 34.80 26.60
C LEU A 521 7.33 34.31 28.01
N LEU A 522 6.89 33.05 28.12
CA LEU A 522 6.40 32.42 29.37
C LEU A 522 7.41 31.39 29.92
N ALA A 523 8.72 31.63 29.80
CA ALA A 523 9.75 30.71 30.28
C ALA A 523 10.53 31.31 31.46
N ALA A 524 10.84 30.46 32.44
CA ALA A 524 12.02 30.68 33.26
C ALA A 524 13.25 30.52 32.38
N VAL A 525 13.95 31.61 32.10
CA VAL A 525 15.22 31.58 31.35
C VAL A 525 16.35 31.70 32.37
N SER A 526 17.21 30.68 32.46
CA SER A 526 18.28 30.68 33.45
C SER A 526 19.41 31.64 33.06
N ASP A 527 19.96 31.54 31.86
CA ASP A 527 21.14 32.32 31.44
C ASP A 527 20.84 33.67 30.75
N GLY A 528 19.58 34.14 30.81
CA GLY A 528 19.23 35.47 30.31
C GLY A 528 18.92 35.54 28.81
N GLY A 529 19.01 36.73 28.21
CA GLY A 529 18.75 36.87 26.78
C GLY A 529 19.19 38.21 26.19
N VAL A 530 19.49 38.20 24.89
CA VAL A 530 19.95 39.36 24.12
C VAL A 530 19.02 39.59 22.95
N PHE A 531 18.31 40.72 22.97
CA PHE A 531 17.40 41.12 21.91
C PHE A 531 18.01 42.33 21.20
N GLY A 532 18.10 42.31 19.86
CA GLY A 532 18.48 43.50 19.11
C GLY A 532 17.36 44.54 19.07
N ASP A 533 17.07 45.14 17.92
CA ASP A 533 16.18 46.29 17.88
C ASP A 533 14.71 45.86 17.96
N VAL A 534 13.94 46.51 18.84
CA VAL A 534 12.54 46.20 19.11
C VAL A 534 11.66 47.37 18.67
N ALA A 535 10.93 47.21 17.57
CA ALA A 535 9.81 48.06 17.20
C ALA A 535 8.47 47.42 17.65
N GLY A 536 7.50 48.20 18.13
CA GLY A 536 6.17 47.69 18.52
C GLY A 536 5.93 47.53 20.04
N THR A 537 4.72 47.13 20.46
CA THR A 537 4.29 47.24 21.88
C THR A 537 4.79 46.09 22.77
N ILE A 538 5.67 46.33 23.74
CA ILE A 538 6.08 45.29 24.72
C ILE A 538 5.00 45.17 25.80
N ASN A 539 4.24 44.08 25.83
CA ASN A 539 3.05 43.95 26.67
C ASN A 539 3.16 42.94 27.82
N GLN A 540 4.14 42.03 27.86
CA GLN A 540 4.43 41.17 29.03
C GLN A 540 5.62 40.22 28.75
N PHE A 541 6.57 40.15 29.68
CA PHE A 541 7.43 38.98 29.92
C PHE A 541 6.86 38.35 31.19
N LEU A 542 6.47 37.07 31.21
CA LEU A 542 5.82 36.48 32.37
C LEU A 542 6.67 35.32 32.91
N ASP A 543 7.55 35.62 33.87
CA ASP A 543 7.81 34.85 35.11
C ASP A 543 9.14 35.31 35.75
N VAL A 544 10.28 34.73 35.35
CA VAL A 544 11.59 34.96 35.98
C VAL A 544 12.71 34.80 34.96
N ILE A 545 13.61 35.76 34.89
CA ILE A 545 14.93 35.63 34.23
C ILE A 545 15.96 35.58 35.36
N ALA A 546 16.75 34.51 35.46
CA ALA A 546 17.72 34.40 36.53
C ALA A 546 18.94 35.29 36.27
N ASP A 547 19.55 35.23 35.09
CA ASP A 547 20.65 36.11 34.71
C ASP A 547 20.14 37.44 34.09
N SER A 548 20.78 37.88 33.02
CA SER A 548 20.74 39.24 32.52
C SER A 548 19.90 39.36 31.26
N ILE A 549 19.21 40.48 31.09
CA ILE A 549 18.51 40.82 29.85
C ILE A 549 19.14 42.05 29.21
N ILE A 550 19.46 41.94 27.93
CA ILE A 550 19.97 43.06 27.11
C ILE A 550 18.98 43.28 25.97
N ILE A 551 18.53 44.51 25.81
CA ILE A 551 17.79 44.96 24.64
C ILE A 551 18.59 46.09 23.99
N SER A 552 18.83 46.02 22.68
CA SER A 552 19.53 47.07 21.92
C SER A 552 18.68 48.34 21.91
N ASP A 553 17.88 48.59 20.87
CA ASP A 553 17.03 49.78 20.81
C ASP A 553 15.56 49.42 20.94
N VAL A 554 14.77 50.28 21.59
CA VAL A 554 13.32 50.09 21.78
C VAL A 554 12.59 51.28 21.20
N ASN A 555 11.85 51.08 20.11
CA ASN A 555 11.02 52.09 19.46
C ASN A 555 9.54 51.70 19.52
N SER A 556 8.86 52.08 20.60
CA SER A 556 7.54 51.57 20.94
C SER A 556 6.63 52.63 21.55
N PRO A 557 5.37 52.80 21.09
CA PRO A 557 4.47 53.73 21.74
C PRO A 557 4.23 53.39 23.22
N ASN A 558 4.18 52.11 23.59
CA ASN A 558 3.96 51.67 24.97
C ASN A 558 4.91 50.53 25.32
N VAL A 559 5.68 50.73 26.39
CA VAL A 559 6.62 49.75 26.92
C VAL A 559 6.21 49.41 28.35
N VAL A 560 5.81 48.15 28.58
CA VAL A 560 5.47 47.63 29.90
C VAL A 560 6.27 46.36 30.18
N PHE A 561 7.26 46.44 31.08
CA PHE A 561 8.02 45.29 31.54
C PHE A 561 7.43 44.76 32.85
N ASN A 562 7.06 43.48 32.91
CA ASN A 562 6.44 42.84 34.09
C ASN A 562 7.16 41.52 34.47
N VAL A 563 8.48 41.54 34.59
CA VAL A 563 9.34 40.36 34.85
C VAL A 563 10.07 40.45 36.20
N THR A 564 10.56 39.33 36.72
CA THR A 564 11.59 39.34 37.79
C THR A 564 12.94 39.03 37.15
N VAL A 565 13.91 39.93 37.28
CA VAL A 565 15.29 39.72 36.78
C VAL A 565 16.21 39.63 37.99
N THR A 566 16.93 38.51 38.16
CA THR A 566 17.75 38.35 39.37
C THR A 566 19.14 39.00 39.30
N ASP A 567 19.75 39.08 38.11
CA ASP A 567 20.98 39.84 37.90
C ASP A 567 20.71 41.25 37.32
N SER A 568 20.90 41.44 36.01
CA SER A 568 20.94 42.76 35.39
C SER A 568 19.97 42.93 34.22
N ALA A 569 19.44 44.14 34.04
CA ALA A 569 18.66 44.51 32.87
C ALA A 569 19.24 45.77 32.21
N SER A 570 19.55 45.69 30.91
CA SER A 570 20.11 46.79 30.11
C SER A 570 19.26 47.08 28.88
N PHE A 571 19.05 48.36 28.61
CA PHE A 571 18.39 48.89 27.41
C PHE A 571 19.30 49.95 26.78
N ASN A 572 19.71 49.87 25.51
CA ASN A 572 20.55 50.92 24.92
C ASN A 572 19.73 52.20 24.72
N ASP A 573 18.90 52.32 23.68
CA ASP A 573 18.04 53.49 23.50
C ASP A 573 16.56 53.14 23.64
N VAL A 574 15.78 53.99 24.31
CA VAL A 574 14.34 53.77 24.52
C VAL A 574 13.54 54.99 24.06
N LEU A 575 12.76 54.82 23.01
CA LEU A 575 11.84 55.82 22.48
C LEU A 575 10.39 55.35 22.68
N SER A 576 9.64 56.04 23.55
CA SER A 576 8.26 55.66 23.85
C SER A 576 7.28 56.81 24.10
N THR A 577 5.98 56.51 24.13
CA THR A 577 4.96 57.45 24.67
C THR A 577 4.59 57.14 26.11
N ILE A 578 4.66 55.86 26.51
CA ILE A 578 4.47 55.37 27.87
C ILE A 578 5.55 54.33 28.17
N PHE A 579 6.23 54.48 29.31
CA PHE A 579 7.23 53.54 29.80
C PHE A 579 6.94 53.19 31.27
N SER A 580 6.70 51.91 31.54
CA SER A 580 6.34 51.40 32.87
C SER A 580 7.13 50.15 33.22
N PHE A 581 7.68 50.11 34.43
CA PHE A 581 8.31 48.92 35.03
C PHE A 581 7.45 48.38 36.17
N GLY A 582 6.84 47.21 35.96
CA GLY A 582 6.30 46.35 37.01
C GLY A 582 7.29 45.25 37.43
N VAL A 583 8.60 45.57 37.45
CA VAL A 583 9.70 44.59 37.54
C VAL A 583 10.31 44.51 38.94
N ILE A 584 10.68 43.32 39.39
CA ILE A 584 11.61 43.11 40.51
C ILE A 584 12.99 42.85 39.92
N ILE A 585 13.86 43.86 39.93
CA ILE A 585 15.29 43.72 39.60
C ILE A 585 16.05 43.60 40.91
N THR A 586 16.81 42.52 41.12
CA THR A 586 17.55 42.35 42.38
C THR A 586 18.97 42.88 42.39
N ASP A 587 19.65 43.06 41.25
CA ASP A 587 20.99 43.69 41.21
C ASP A 587 21.08 44.95 40.32
N GLY A 588 21.14 44.79 39.00
CA GLY A 588 21.58 45.83 38.05
C GLY A 588 20.48 46.34 37.11
N PHE A 589 20.42 47.65 36.90
CA PHE A 589 19.57 48.27 35.88
C PHE A 589 20.34 49.38 35.16
N SER A 590 20.44 49.31 33.83
CA SER A 590 21.01 50.34 32.97
C SER A 590 20.08 50.69 31.83
N THR A 591 20.06 51.97 31.48
CA THR A 591 19.40 52.47 30.26
C THR A 591 20.27 53.57 29.66
N GLY A 592 20.39 53.63 28.34
CA GLY A 592 20.99 54.77 27.63
C GLY A 592 19.99 55.92 27.50
N ASP A 593 19.72 56.41 26.28
CA ASP A 593 18.85 57.58 26.11
C ASP A 593 17.36 57.18 26.14
N VAL A 594 16.64 57.66 27.17
CA VAL A 594 15.19 57.48 27.29
C VAL A 594 14.46 58.75 26.82
N THR A 595 13.73 58.66 25.71
CA THR A 595 12.87 59.74 25.18
C THR A 595 11.40 59.37 25.29
N VAL A 596 10.65 60.12 26.10
CA VAL A 596 9.20 59.94 26.27
C VAL A 596 8.42 61.08 25.59
N TYR A 597 7.58 60.75 24.60
CA TYR A 597 6.66 61.69 23.94
C TYR A 597 5.27 61.60 24.58
N PRO A 598 4.84 62.57 25.41
CA PRO A 598 3.50 62.56 25.96
C PRO A 598 2.46 62.68 24.82
N SER A 599 1.57 61.70 24.72
CA SER A 599 0.48 61.71 23.74
C SER A 599 -0.56 62.78 24.13
N GLY A 600 -0.42 63.98 23.56
CA GLY A 600 -1.51 64.91 23.32
C GLY A 600 -2.19 65.62 24.51
N ALA A 601 -1.82 65.38 25.77
CA ALA A 601 -2.38 66.13 26.90
C ALA A 601 -1.26 66.84 27.70
N GLN A 602 -1.44 68.13 27.98
CA GLN A 602 -0.67 68.80 29.04
C GLN A 602 -0.91 68.04 30.36
N GLY A 603 0.06 67.22 30.77
CA GLY A 603 -0.05 66.32 31.90
C GLY A 603 1.31 66.03 32.52
N GLU A 604 1.30 65.85 33.83
CA GLU A 604 2.45 65.61 34.70
C GLU A 604 3.09 64.24 34.39
N VAL A 605 4.40 64.20 34.11
CA VAL A 605 5.15 62.95 33.93
C VAL A 605 5.43 62.36 35.31
N ASN A 606 4.70 61.30 35.66
CA ASN A 606 4.89 60.57 36.92
C ASN A 606 5.87 59.41 36.72
N ILE A 607 7.11 59.57 37.16
CA ILE A 607 8.10 58.47 37.23
C ILE A 607 8.03 57.86 38.63
N SER A 608 7.61 56.59 38.72
CA SER A 608 7.55 55.84 39.99
C SER A 608 8.50 54.65 39.91
N PHE A 609 9.40 54.52 40.89
CA PHE A 609 10.29 53.36 41.02
C PHE A 609 10.35 52.94 42.50
N SER A 610 10.58 51.66 42.74
CA SER A 610 10.89 51.11 44.06
C SER A 610 12.26 50.46 43.98
N THR A 611 13.20 50.85 44.84
CA THR A 611 14.56 50.29 44.85
C THR A 611 14.91 49.72 46.22
N LYS A 612 15.70 48.63 46.23
CA LYS A 612 16.35 48.12 47.45
C LYS A 612 17.72 48.78 47.69
N LYS A 613 18.30 49.45 46.68
CA LYS A 613 19.57 50.17 46.82
C LYS A 613 19.32 51.52 47.49
N SER A 614 20.27 51.95 48.31
CA SER A 614 20.19 53.20 49.09
C SER A 614 20.28 54.47 48.24
N THR A 615 20.66 54.33 46.96
CA THR A 615 20.99 55.46 46.08
C THR A 615 20.44 55.20 44.68
N VAL A 616 19.75 56.19 44.11
CA VAL A 616 19.30 56.22 42.71
C VAL A 616 19.77 57.54 42.11
N THR A 617 20.47 57.47 40.97
CA THR A 617 21.05 58.65 40.32
C THR A 617 20.34 58.90 38.99
N PHE A 618 19.81 60.11 38.80
CA PHE A 618 19.23 60.54 37.52
C PHE A 618 20.08 61.66 36.92
N ALA A 619 20.50 61.52 35.66
CA ALA A 619 21.11 62.60 34.89
C ALA A 619 20.04 63.26 34.01
N VAL A 620 19.54 64.44 34.42
CA VAL A 620 18.42 65.11 33.73
C VAL A 620 18.94 66.27 32.87
N ARG A 621 18.74 66.21 31.54
CA ARG A 621 19.19 67.25 30.59
C ARG A 621 18.24 68.44 30.39
N LYS A 622 17.07 68.50 31.06
CA LYS A 622 16.15 69.67 31.02
C LYS A 622 15.61 70.07 32.41
N ALA A 623 15.46 71.38 32.59
CA ALA A 623 15.44 72.06 33.89
C ALA A 623 14.17 71.94 34.78
N SER A 624 13.18 71.10 34.45
CA SER A 624 11.86 71.17 35.11
C SER A 624 11.29 69.79 35.44
N LEU A 625 11.94 69.03 36.31
CA LEU A 625 11.39 67.82 36.92
C LEU A 625 11.23 68.04 38.43
N THR A 626 10.02 67.80 38.93
CA THR A 626 9.72 67.83 40.36
C THR A 626 9.66 66.39 40.85
N PHE A 627 10.59 66.01 41.72
CA PHE A 627 10.60 64.68 42.33
C PHE A 627 9.79 64.70 43.63
N ILE A 628 8.74 63.88 43.73
CA ILE A 628 7.95 63.72 44.96
C ILE A 628 8.24 62.33 45.52
N SER A 629 9.01 62.24 46.60
CA SER A 629 9.17 60.98 47.33
C SER A 629 7.97 60.75 48.26
N LYS A 630 7.36 59.56 48.18
CA LYS A 630 6.37 59.10 49.18
C LYS A 630 7.01 58.52 50.45
N GLN A 631 8.33 58.32 50.46
CA GLN A 631 9.08 57.89 51.64
C GLN A 631 9.91 59.05 52.21
N SER A 632 9.84 59.23 53.52
CA SER A 632 10.49 60.34 54.25
C SER A 632 12.02 60.35 54.20
N ASN A 633 12.66 59.31 53.64
CA ASN A 633 14.09 59.06 53.79
C ASN A 633 14.86 59.13 52.46
N ILE A 634 14.23 59.59 51.38
CA ILE A 634 14.87 59.73 50.07
C ILE A 634 15.21 61.21 49.86
N GLU A 635 16.50 61.54 49.93
CA GLU A 635 17.02 62.86 49.58
C GLU A 635 17.45 62.88 48.11
N PHE A 636 16.88 63.78 47.31
CA PHE A 636 17.34 64.04 45.95
C PHE A 636 18.47 65.06 45.99
N GLN A 637 19.71 64.63 45.76
CA GLN A 637 20.82 65.56 45.56
C GLN A 637 20.84 66.00 44.10
N ARG A 638 20.74 67.32 43.89
CA ARG A 638 20.92 67.94 42.57
C ARG A 638 22.42 68.05 42.33
N GLY A 639 22.93 67.31 41.35
CA GLY A 639 24.29 67.45 40.82
C GLY A 639 24.47 68.78 40.09
#